data_AF-A0A7W2JKP2-F1
#
_entry.id   AF-A0A7W2JKP2-F1
#
_cell.length_a   1.000
_cell.length_b   1.000
_cell.length_c   1.000
_cell.angle_alpha   90.00
_cell.angle_beta   90.00
_cell.angle_gamma   90.00
#
_symmetry.space_group_name_H-M   'P 1'
#
loop_
_entity.id
_entity.type
_entity.pdbx_description
1 polymer ?
#
loop_
_entity_poly.entity_id
_entity_poly.type
_entity_poly.pdbx_seq_one_letter_code
_entity_poly.pdbx_strand_id
1 'polypeptide(L)'
;MNVLALRGFIRLSAFASLALLPLPGWASAWQVSVDEHTGLPTVSRGGGPVMKAKFDFWAANWSWTGFYTDLKVNGPYHYTLLGKNKELDFDLAADIRKEQAQTLSWTFDLDAHSRKAGVMGGGMVFQFDPAQVTGAMGAPQLLPGNRGWWWGNAEQGRRIEMRFEPPLAKVYFERGNPSELRAFLYQDPITAGKQQLKAVLNLTGDIELAPTATERFGLADPASWPDDQLDWRSAPVDLSFLNAAEKPAGKRGFVKAVGEQLVFADNTAVRFWGTNLSAYALFKSPDEEIRQQAKRLSALGFNLVRLHHHDSPWVSPNVFGDGTLVRDTQQLSAESLRKLDLWIKALKDEGIYIWLDMHVQRALTANDNIEDFDELAKGEARIDLKGYAYVNRSIQQAMKRFAEQYLTHVNPYTGLAYKDDPAIAAVLITNENDLTQHYGNALMPNKDVPRHSERYMAAAKAFAKQYDLPADLTWRAWEHGPSKLFLNDLEQRFNADMIAHLRSVGVKVPIATTSTWGGNGLSALPALSVGDVIDAHSYGDMGQLEKNPLTSDGMIDWIGAAQVVGKPLTVTEWNAEPFPLPDRHSLPLYMAATASHQGWDALLQYAYSQQAFNPGWRTADNWHAYNDPGMLATLPAAALLYRRGDVKPATTDYVFAPTAATLYNQEITPRNSPLLRTAMEKGRLQIALPQTPQLPWLKPAAIPSGAHVLQDPDESLLPADASESTTDTGELRRNWQQGLYTIETPLTQAATGWLGGRSISLGAVQVQATTPYASVVVQSLDDKPLGQSRDLLVSLGTRAMPKPDDKTPFNVEPLEGRLTIQAPAGLKLYARDAQAQLKALPVAYDNGHYTLTFDGSYMSNWLFLK
;
A
#
# COMPACT_ATOMS: atom_id res chain seq x y z
N MET A 1 50.53 52.84 41.35
CA MET A 1 50.98 53.40 40.06
C MET A 1 50.08 52.75 39.01
N ASN A 2 49.02 53.39 38.50
CA ASN A 2 49.05 54.45 37.48
C ASN A 2 50.06 54.11 36.37
N VAL A 3 49.78 54.15 35.06
CA VAL A 3 48.68 54.74 34.27
C VAL A 3 49.12 54.57 32.81
N LEU A 4 48.19 54.17 31.92
CA LEU A 4 48.10 54.47 30.46
C LEU A 4 49.30 54.08 29.54
N ALA A 5 49.19 53.84 28.24
CA ALA A 5 48.29 54.31 27.16
C ALA A 5 48.69 53.51 25.87
N LEU A 6 47.98 53.42 24.75
CA LEU A 6 46.67 53.85 24.27
C LEU A 6 46.44 53.22 22.87
N ARG A 7 45.22 52.76 22.63
CA ARG A 7 44.40 52.83 21.38
C ARG A 7 44.87 52.30 20.00
N GLY A 8 43.97 51.50 19.43
CA GLY A 8 43.69 51.42 17.99
C GLY A 8 42.44 50.55 17.73
N PHE A 9 41.32 51.19 17.35
CA PHE A 9 40.00 50.57 17.05
C PHE A 9 40.04 49.56 15.89
N ILE A 10 39.18 48.53 15.91
CA ILE A 10 38.05 48.31 14.95
C ILE A 10 37.31 46.99 15.28
N ARG A 11 35.99 47.04 15.10
CA ARG A 11 34.95 46.04 15.39
C ARG A 11 35.11 44.72 14.63
N LEU A 12 34.84 43.60 15.30
CA LEU A 12 34.13 42.45 14.72
C LEU A 12 33.42 41.67 15.83
N SER A 13 32.10 41.86 15.90
CA SER A 13 31.18 40.99 16.63
C SER A 13 30.79 39.86 15.67
N ALA A 14 31.22 38.62 15.92
CA ALA A 14 30.75 37.47 15.15
C ALA A 14 30.87 36.17 15.96
N PHE A 15 29.74 35.47 16.04
CA PHE A 15 29.54 34.05 16.35
C PHE A 15 29.82 33.54 17.77
N ALA A 16 28.78 33.65 18.60
CA ALA A 16 28.46 32.63 19.60
C ALA A 16 27.01 32.15 19.36
N SER A 17 26.81 31.41 18.27
CA SER A 17 25.59 30.61 18.05
C SER A 17 25.93 29.18 18.44
N LEU A 18 25.84 28.87 19.73
CA LEU A 18 25.81 27.49 20.19
C LEU A 18 24.56 26.84 19.61
N ALA A 19 24.77 25.83 18.76
CA ALA A 19 23.76 24.91 18.32
C ALA A 19 23.10 24.26 19.53
N LEU A 20 21.90 24.73 19.86
CA LEU A 20 20.93 23.93 20.61
C LEU A 20 20.55 22.77 19.70
N LEU A 21 21.30 21.66 19.81
CA LEU A 21 20.79 20.37 19.37
C LEU A 21 19.46 20.15 20.10
N PRO A 22 18.34 19.91 19.40
CA PRO A 22 17.15 19.48 20.09
C PRO A 22 17.49 18.13 20.73
N LEU A 23 17.45 18.08 22.07
CA LEU A 23 17.21 16.81 22.76
C LEU A 23 16.04 16.15 22.04
N PRO A 24 16.06 14.84 21.74
CA PRO A 24 14.93 14.17 21.09
C PRO A 24 13.78 14.19 22.10
N GLY A 25 13.01 15.27 22.06
CA GLY A 25 11.72 15.38 22.72
C GLY A 25 10.89 14.24 22.18
N TRP A 26 10.18 13.56 23.07
CA TRP A 26 9.28 12.49 22.70
C TRP A 26 8.32 13.07 21.67
N ALA A 27 8.39 12.61 20.42
CA ALA A 27 7.42 13.02 19.40
C ALA A 27 6.03 12.76 19.97
N SER A 28 5.17 13.79 19.98
CA SER A 28 3.84 13.61 20.54
C SER A 28 3.10 12.53 19.75
N ALA A 29 2.31 11.72 20.45
CA ALA A 29 1.38 10.82 19.78
C ALA A 29 0.36 11.60 18.94
N TRP A 30 0.03 12.85 19.28
CA TRP A 30 -0.92 13.69 18.57
C TRP A 30 -0.21 14.80 17.81
N GLN A 31 -0.40 14.83 16.50
CA GLN A 31 0.22 15.83 15.65
C GLN A 31 -0.82 16.50 14.76
N VAL A 32 -0.63 17.79 14.52
CA VAL A 32 -1.31 18.55 13.48
C VAL A 32 -0.26 19.03 12.48
N SER A 33 -0.54 18.83 11.19
CA SER A 33 0.26 19.39 10.11
C SER A 33 -0.65 19.97 9.03
N VAL A 34 -0.05 20.59 8.01
CA VAL A 34 -0.77 20.98 6.80
C VAL A 34 -0.64 19.84 5.79
N ASP A 35 -1.76 19.37 5.27
CA ASP A 35 -1.80 18.40 4.19
C ASP A 35 -1.39 19.10 2.89
N GLU A 36 -0.33 18.62 2.22
CA GLU A 36 0.22 19.28 1.03
C GLU A 36 -0.68 19.15 -0.21
N HIS A 37 -1.62 18.20 -0.24
CA HIS A 37 -2.55 18.07 -1.37
C HIS A 37 -3.69 19.08 -1.28
N THR A 38 -4.16 19.38 -0.07
CA THR A 38 -5.33 20.24 0.17
C THR A 38 -4.99 21.62 0.72
N GLY A 39 -3.82 21.79 1.32
CA GLY A 39 -3.44 22.97 2.09
C GLY A 39 -4.22 23.20 3.37
N LEU A 40 -4.98 22.19 3.83
CA LEU A 40 -5.82 22.24 5.03
C LEU A 40 -5.17 21.46 6.19
N PRO A 41 -5.58 21.70 7.44
CA PRO A 41 -5.02 20.97 8.56
C PRO A 41 -5.45 19.49 8.53
N THR A 42 -4.49 18.62 8.83
CA THR A 42 -4.72 17.19 9.11
C THR A 42 -4.27 16.89 10.54
N VAL A 43 -4.94 15.95 11.20
CA VAL A 43 -4.59 15.49 12.56
C VAL A 43 -4.25 14.02 12.49
N SER A 44 -3.11 13.65 13.06
CA SER A 44 -2.69 12.26 13.20
C SER A 44 -2.54 11.84 14.65
N ARG A 45 -2.75 10.55 14.91
CA ARG A 45 -2.44 9.87 16.17
C ARG A 45 -1.52 8.68 15.89
N GLY A 46 -0.30 8.71 16.41
CA GLY A 46 0.70 7.66 16.21
C GLY A 46 1.00 7.38 14.73
N GLY A 47 1.01 8.44 13.90
CA GLY A 47 1.23 8.34 12.45
C GLY A 47 -0.02 8.04 11.61
N GLY A 48 -1.15 7.65 12.22
CA GLY A 48 -2.42 7.40 11.53
C GLY A 48 -3.32 8.63 11.46
N PRO A 49 -3.98 8.94 10.34
CA PRO A 49 -4.88 10.09 10.26
C PRO A 49 -6.16 9.86 11.07
N VAL A 50 -6.48 10.83 11.94
CA VAL A 50 -7.70 10.83 12.78
C VAL A 50 -8.61 12.04 12.52
N MET A 51 -8.12 13.04 11.80
CA MET A 51 -8.96 14.03 11.13
C MET A 51 -8.34 14.39 9.79
N LYS A 52 -9.13 14.33 8.71
CA LYS A 52 -8.74 14.81 7.38
C LYS A 52 -9.64 15.98 6.98
N ALA A 53 -9.08 16.94 6.25
CA ALA A 53 -9.81 18.06 5.72
C ALA A 53 -9.71 18.11 4.19
N LYS A 54 -10.76 18.57 3.53
CA LYS A 54 -10.79 18.78 2.07
C LYS A 54 -11.66 19.96 1.71
N PHE A 55 -11.57 20.40 0.45
CA PHE A 55 -12.49 21.35 -0.12
C PHE A 55 -13.57 20.63 -0.92
N ASP A 56 -14.84 20.92 -0.62
CA ASP A 56 -15.96 20.50 -1.45
C ASP A 56 -16.88 21.69 -1.75
N PHE A 57 -17.30 21.77 -3.00
CA PHE A 57 -18.19 22.80 -3.50
C PHE A 57 -19.28 22.17 -4.36
N TRP A 58 -20.50 22.73 -4.24
CA TRP A 58 -21.68 22.18 -4.87
C TRP A 58 -22.49 23.25 -5.59
N ALA A 59 -22.76 23.02 -6.87
CA ALA A 59 -23.74 23.75 -7.65
C ALA A 59 -25.17 23.31 -7.29
N ALA A 60 -26.13 23.57 -8.17
CA ALA A 60 -27.52 23.17 -7.97
C ALA A 60 -27.66 21.65 -7.76
N ASN A 61 -28.66 21.24 -6.98
CA ASN A 61 -28.99 19.84 -6.71
C ASN A 61 -27.83 19.02 -6.12
N TRP A 62 -26.92 19.64 -5.37
CA TRP A 62 -25.73 19.00 -4.81
C TRP A 62 -24.78 18.42 -5.87
N SER A 63 -24.79 18.96 -7.09
CA SER A 63 -23.80 18.62 -8.11
C SER A 63 -22.41 19.09 -7.66
N TRP A 64 -21.47 18.15 -7.47
CA TRP A 64 -20.10 18.45 -7.09
C TRP A 64 -19.35 19.14 -8.24
N THR A 65 -18.68 20.25 -7.96
CA THR A 65 -18.09 21.10 -9.00
C THR A 65 -16.58 20.93 -9.18
N GLY A 66 -15.96 20.07 -8.37
CA GLY A 66 -14.52 19.84 -8.37
C GLY A 66 -13.73 21.03 -7.81
N PHE A 67 -12.76 20.76 -6.93
CA PHE A 67 -11.83 21.78 -6.47
C PHE A 67 -10.48 21.15 -6.17
N TYR A 68 -9.48 21.54 -6.94
CA TYR A 68 -8.12 21.06 -6.80
C TYR A 68 -7.22 22.22 -6.41
N THR A 69 -6.28 21.92 -5.53
CA THR A 69 -5.35 22.90 -4.98
C THR A 69 -3.92 22.57 -5.37
N ASP A 70 -3.11 23.62 -5.46
CA ASP A 70 -1.67 23.57 -5.66
C ASP A 70 -1.02 24.27 -4.48
N LEU A 71 -0.35 23.50 -3.61
CA LEU A 71 0.37 24.02 -2.46
C LEU A 71 1.85 24.10 -2.75
N LYS A 72 2.45 25.22 -2.38
CA LYS A 72 3.90 25.43 -2.39
C LYS A 72 4.41 25.62 -0.96
N VAL A 73 5.43 24.84 -0.60
CA VAL A 73 6.21 25.05 0.62
C VAL A 73 7.28 26.11 0.35
N ASN A 74 7.11 27.30 0.93
CA ASN A 74 8.04 28.42 0.73
C ASN A 74 9.21 28.41 1.72
N GLY A 75 9.03 27.73 2.85
CA GLY A 75 10.03 27.54 3.90
C GLY A 75 9.40 26.90 5.13
N PRO A 76 10.17 26.76 6.22
CA PRO A 76 9.67 26.14 7.44
C PRO A 76 8.41 26.84 7.96
N TYR A 77 7.30 26.09 8.04
CA TYR A 77 5.98 26.56 8.41
C TYR A 77 5.45 27.79 7.65
N HIS A 78 5.86 27.98 6.40
CA HIS A 78 5.34 29.01 5.52
C HIS A 78 4.97 28.41 4.16
N TYR A 79 3.67 28.46 3.84
CA TYR A 79 3.12 27.84 2.63
C TYR A 79 2.22 28.82 1.89
N THR A 80 2.07 28.60 0.60
CA THR A 80 1.07 29.29 -0.23
C THR A 80 0.23 28.27 -0.97
N LEU A 81 -1.07 28.50 -1.04
CA LEU A 81 -2.05 27.64 -1.68
C LEU A 81 -2.73 28.40 -2.80
N LEU A 82 -2.96 27.73 -3.93
CA LEU A 82 -3.82 28.22 -5.01
C LEU A 82 -4.89 27.17 -5.31
N GLY A 83 -6.11 27.60 -5.62
CA GLY A 83 -7.20 26.72 -6.02
C GLY A 83 -8.18 27.45 -6.93
N LYS A 84 -8.84 26.72 -7.83
CA LYS A 84 -9.78 27.31 -8.80
C LYS A 84 -11.04 26.46 -8.92
N ASN A 85 -12.20 27.11 -8.92
CA ASN A 85 -13.46 26.46 -9.24
C ASN A 85 -14.01 27.05 -10.55
N LYS A 86 -13.93 26.30 -11.64
CA LYS A 86 -14.39 26.79 -12.95
C LYS A 86 -15.90 26.92 -13.04
N GLU A 87 -16.66 26.02 -12.43
CA GLU A 87 -18.13 25.99 -12.54
C GLU A 87 -18.77 27.11 -11.72
N LEU A 88 -18.30 27.30 -10.49
CA LEU A 88 -18.70 28.39 -9.60
C LEU A 88 -17.95 29.70 -9.87
N ASP A 89 -16.99 29.70 -10.78
CA ASP A 89 -16.25 30.85 -11.31
C ASP A 89 -15.61 31.73 -10.23
N PHE A 90 -14.75 31.10 -9.41
CA PHE A 90 -13.93 31.80 -8.43
C PHE A 90 -12.53 31.19 -8.31
N ASP A 91 -11.58 32.03 -7.91
CA ASP A 91 -10.22 31.64 -7.52
C ASP A 91 -10.06 31.77 -5.99
N LEU A 92 -9.22 30.91 -5.40
CA LEU A 92 -8.81 30.93 -4.00
C LEU A 92 -7.29 30.98 -3.94
N ALA A 93 -6.75 31.93 -3.19
CA ALA A 93 -5.36 31.90 -2.76
C ALA A 93 -5.31 31.84 -1.22
N ALA A 94 -4.28 31.22 -0.65
CA ALA A 94 -4.02 31.31 0.78
C ALA A 94 -2.53 31.48 1.09
N ASP A 95 -2.21 32.32 2.06
CA ASP A 95 -0.90 32.35 2.72
C ASP A 95 -1.03 31.72 4.12
N ILE A 96 -0.23 30.71 4.38
CA ILE A 96 -0.32 29.83 5.57
C ILE A 96 0.96 29.98 6.38
N ARG A 97 0.85 30.32 7.67
CA ARG A 97 2.02 30.57 8.53
C ARG A 97 1.86 30.01 9.93
N LYS A 98 2.97 29.57 10.50
CA LYS A 98 3.10 29.41 11.95
C LYS A 98 3.33 30.77 12.59
N GLU A 99 2.33 31.22 13.33
CA GLU A 99 2.36 32.48 14.08
C GLU A 99 3.10 32.31 15.40
N GLN A 100 2.87 31.18 16.06
CA GLN A 100 3.41 30.81 17.37
C GLN A 100 3.63 29.29 17.45
N ALA A 101 4.25 28.80 18.52
CA ALA A 101 4.58 27.38 18.68
C ALA A 101 3.40 26.43 18.42
N GLN A 102 2.19 26.81 18.85
CA GLN A 102 0.95 26.03 18.77
C GLN A 102 -0.15 26.74 17.95
N THR A 103 0.22 27.66 17.06
CA THR A 103 -0.74 28.43 16.27
C THR A 103 -0.36 28.46 14.79
N LEU A 104 -1.27 27.99 13.94
CA LEU A 104 -1.23 28.19 12.48
C LEU A 104 -2.30 29.20 12.06
N SER A 105 -2.00 30.01 11.05
CA SER A 105 -2.97 30.87 10.39
C SER A 105 -3.02 30.60 8.89
N TRP A 106 -4.21 30.82 8.31
CA TRP A 106 -4.44 30.90 6.88
C TRP A 106 -5.04 32.28 6.61
N THR A 107 -4.47 33.00 5.65
CA THR A 107 -5.09 34.20 5.07
C THR A 107 -5.58 33.83 3.69
N PHE A 108 -6.88 33.58 3.56
CA PHE A 108 -7.54 33.24 2.31
C PHE A 108 -7.98 34.51 1.58
N ASP A 109 -7.63 34.60 0.30
CA ASP A 109 -8.17 35.56 -0.65
C ASP A 109 -9.09 34.81 -1.62
N LEU A 110 -10.38 35.12 -1.57
CA LEU A 110 -11.42 34.56 -2.43
C LEU A 110 -11.81 35.60 -3.48
N ASP A 111 -11.74 35.24 -4.76
CA ASP A 111 -12.07 36.14 -5.88
C ASP A 111 -13.13 35.50 -6.76
N ALA A 112 -14.40 35.88 -6.56
CA ALA A 112 -15.49 35.43 -7.41
C ALA A 112 -15.61 36.35 -8.63
N HIS A 113 -15.49 35.81 -9.83
CA HIS A 113 -15.47 36.61 -11.05
C HIS A 113 -16.88 36.95 -11.56
N SER A 114 -17.87 36.12 -11.24
CA SER A 114 -19.27 36.32 -11.63
C SER A 114 -20.26 35.93 -10.55
N ARG A 115 -21.49 36.43 -10.68
CA ARG A 115 -22.60 36.03 -9.79
C ARG A 115 -23.09 34.63 -10.18
N LYS A 116 -23.13 33.70 -9.23
CA LYS A 116 -23.75 32.37 -9.38
C LYS A 116 -24.92 32.23 -8.41
N ALA A 117 -26.05 31.74 -8.91
CA ALA A 117 -27.27 31.52 -8.12
C ALA A 117 -27.72 30.06 -8.23
N GLY A 118 -28.50 29.60 -7.25
CA GLY A 118 -28.87 28.20 -7.09
C GLY A 118 -27.73 27.31 -6.59
N VAL A 119 -26.69 27.91 -5.99
CA VAL A 119 -25.50 27.20 -5.49
C VAL A 119 -25.80 26.62 -4.11
N MET A 120 -25.57 25.32 -3.88
CA MET A 120 -25.81 24.75 -2.55
C MET A 120 -24.81 25.26 -1.49
N GLY A 121 -23.63 25.70 -1.95
CA GLY A 121 -22.56 26.29 -1.14
C GLY A 121 -21.28 25.48 -1.27
N GLY A 122 -20.30 25.79 -0.44
CA GLY A 122 -19.06 25.02 -0.41
C GLY A 122 -17.95 25.69 0.38
N GLY A 123 -16.94 24.91 0.72
CA GLY A 123 -15.81 25.33 1.53
C GLY A 123 -15.07 24.13 2.07
N MET A 124 -14.66 24.21 3.33
CA MET A 124 -13.90 23.15 3.99
C MET A 124 -14.84 22.10 4.58
N VAL A 125 -14.49 20.83 4.39
CA VAL A 125 -15.12 19.67 5.02
C VAL A 125 -14.08 18.98 5.88
N PHE A 126 -14.40 18.78 7.17
CA PHE A 126 -13.55 18.10 8.14
C PHE A 126 -14.19 16.77 8.51
N GLN A 127 -13.44 15.69 8.31
CA GLN A 127 -13.85 14.32 8.60
C GLN A 127 -13.07 13.82 9.80
N PHE A 128 -13.75 13.55 10.91
CA PHE A 128 -13.16 13.05 12.15
C PHE A 128 -13.34 11.54 12.23
N ASP A 129 -12.33 10.84 12.72
CA ASP A 129 -12.43 9.41 13.02
C ASP A 129 -13.52 9.17 14.09
N PRO A 130 -14.59 8.41 13.77
CA PRO A 130 -15.66 8.13 14.71
C PRO A 130 -15.18 7.53 16.03
N ALA A 131 -14.10 6.74 16.03
CA ALA A 131 -13.54 6.15 17.24
C ALA A 131 -12.92 7.22 18.17
N GLN A 132 -12.34 8.28 17.62
CA GLN A 132 -11.83 9.39 18.43
C GLN A 132 -12.96 10.33 18.88
N VAL A 133 -14.04 10.44 18.10
CA VAL A 133 -15.26 11.19 18.44
C VAL A 133 -15.97 10.59 19.66
N THR A 134 -16.05 9.27 19.76
CA THR A 134 -16.63 8.59 20.93
C THR A 134 -15.62 8.35 22.05
N GLY A 135 -14.32 8.45 21.73
CA GLY A 135 -13.21 8.17 22.63
C GLY A 135 -12.43 9.42 23.08
N ALA A 136 -11.11 9.39 22.84
CA ALA A 136 -10.14 10.26 23.50
C ALA A 136 -10.33 11.78 23.26
N MET A 137 -11.00 12.17 22.17
CA MET A 137 -11.19 13.58 21.80
C MET A 137 -12.64 14.07 21.96
N GLY A 138 -13.60 13.18 22.20
CA GLY A 138 -15.01 13.54 22.26
C GLY A 138 -15.57 14.12 20.96
N ALA A 139 -16.85 14.51 20.97
CA ALA A 139 -17.48 15.08 19.79
C ALA A 139 -17.04 16.54 19.57
N PRO A 140 -16.64 16.92 18.34
CA PRO A 140 -16.35 18.31 18.01
C PRO A 140 -17.56 19.21 18.29
N GLN A 141 -17.29 20.49 18.53
CA GLN A 141 -18.29 21.49 18.91
C GLN A 141 -18.18 22.72 18.02
N LEU A 142 -19.34 23.31 17.68
CA LEU A 142 -19.40 24.53 16.88
C LEU A 142 -19.20 25.78 17.75
N LEU A 143 -18.46 26.76 17.24
CA LEU A 143 -18.37 28.08 17.85
C LEU A 143 -19.58 28.94 17.45
N PRO A 144 -20.09 29.81 18.34
CA PRO A 144 -21.24 30.66 18.05
C PRO A 144 -21.03 31.55 16.81
N GLY A 145 -22.12 31.77 16.07
CA GLY A 145 -22.17 32.74 14.98
C GLY A 145 -21.32 32.39 13.76
N ASN A 146 -21.21 31.09 13.41
CA ASN A 146 -20.43 30.61 12.26
C ASN A 146 -18.94 31.00 12.30
N ARG A 147 -18.39 31.18 13.50
CA ARG A 147 -16.99 31.61 13.69
C ARG A 147 -15.99 30.47 13.78
N GLY A 148 -16.44 29.22 13.63
CA GLY A 148 -15.57 28.05 13.55
C GLY A 148 -15.99 26.91 14.46
N TRP A 149 -15.02 26.14 14.94
CA TRP A 149 -15.24 24.91 15.69
C TRP A 149 -14.06 24.59 16.61
N TRP A 150 -14.27 23.69 17.58
CA TRP A 150 -13.19 23.10 18.35
C TRP A 150 -13.42 21.60 18.58
N TRP A 151 -12.33 20.86 18.76
CA TRP A 151 -12.34 19.42 19.01
C TRP A 151 -11.30 19.07 20.09
N GLY A 152 -11.66 18.21 21.04
CA GLY A 152 -10.75 17.78 22.10
C GLY A 152 -11.44 17.49 23.42
N ASN A 153 -10.65 17.06 24.39
CA ASN A 153 -11.11 16.67 25.71
C ASN A 153 -10.54 17.62 26.77
N ALA A 154 -11.46 18.31 27.48
CA ALA A 154 -11.12 19.27 28.53
C ALA A 154 -10.35 18.62 29.71
N GLU A 155 -10.59 17.35 30.01
CA GLU A 155 -9.92 16.64 31.11
C GLU A 155 -8.42 16.42 30.84
N GLN A 156 -8.05 16.25 29.57
CA GLN A 156 -6.66 16.03 29.15
C GLN A 156 -6.00 17.33 28.65
N GLY A 157 -6.72 18.46 28.69
CA GLY A 157 -6.24 19.76 28.20
C GLY A 157 -6.03 19.83 26.69
N ARG A 158 -6.38 18.77 25.93
CA ARG A 158 -6.27 18.72 24.47
C ARG A 158 -7.37 19.54 23.83
N ARG A 159 -7.00 20.47 22.96
CA ARG A 159 -7.95 21.24 22.16
C ARG A 159 -7.31 21.63 20.84
N ILE A 160 -8.04 21.36 19.77
CA ILE A 160 -7.81 21.86 18.42
C ILE A 160 -8.95 22.82 18.14
N GLU A 161 -8.67 24.11 17.99
CA GLU A 161 -9.69 25.11 17.75
C GLU A 161 -9.39 25.89 16.48
N MET A 162 -10.32 25.87 15.52
CA MET A 162 -10.24 26.64 14.29
C MET A 162 -11.24 27.79 14.32
N ARG A 163 -10.75 29.03 14.22
CA ARG A 163 -11.55 30.27 14.19
C ARG A 163 -11.47 30.96 12.85
N PHE A 164 -12.56 31.62 12.46
CA PHE A 164 -12.68 32.35 11.21
C PHE A 164 -13.09 33.81 11.43
N GLU A 165 -12.45 34.72 10.71
CA GLU A 165 -12.77 36.15 10.69
C GLU A 165 -12.66 36.73 9.26
N PRO A 166 -13.74 37.32 8.69
CA PRO A 166 -15.10 37.42 9.24
C PRO A 166 -15.78 36.03 9.41
N PRO A 167 -16.96 35.95 10.05
CA PRO A 167 -17.72 34.70 10.12
C PRO A 167 -17.94 34.06 8.75
N LEU A 168 -17.94 32.74 8.71
CA LEU A 168 -18.23 31.97 7.50
C LEU A 168 -19.71 32.04 7.13
N ALA A 169 -20.01 31.73 5.86
CA ALA A 169 -21.39 31.66 5.38
C ALA A 169 -22.21 30.68 6.21
N LYS A 170 -21.64 29.50 6.51
CA LYS A 170 -22.27 28.48 7.35
C LYS A 170 -21.25 27.54 7.98
N VAL A 171 -21.45 27.16 9.24
CA VAL A 171 -20.69 26.07 9.88
C VAL A 171 -21.67 25.11 10.56
N TYR A 172 -21.63 23.82 10.20
CA TYR A 172 -22.59 22.82 10.69
C TYR A 172 -22.08 21.39 10.58
N PHE A 173 -22.71 20.47 11.30
CA PHE A 173 -22.50 19.03 11.13
C PHE A 173 -23.41 18.46 10.04
N GLU A 174 -22.85 17.73 9.08
CA GLU A 174 -23.63 17.15 7.97
C GLU A 174 -24.66 16.17 8.53
N ARG A 175 -25.95 16.49 8.33
CA ARG A 175 -27.09 15.71 8.87
C ARG A 175 -26.99 15.45 10.38
N GLY A 176 -26.33 16.34 11.13
CA GLY A 176 -26.09 16.17 12.56
C GLY A 176 -25.03 15.12 12.91
N ASN A 177 -24.30 14.58 11.94
CA ASN A 177 -23.19 13.64 12.17
C ASN A 177 -21.97 14.40 12.72
N PRO A 178 -21.56 14.20 13.98
CA PRO A 178 -20.40 14.87 14.56
C PRO A 178 -19.07 14.50 13.87
N SER A 179 -19.04 13.41 13.09
CA SER A 179 -17.85 12.97 12.37
C SER A 179 -17.64 13.71 11.04
N GLU A 180 -18.60 14.51 10.58
CA GLU A 180 -18.47 15.31 9.36
C GLU A 180 -18.93 16.75 9.60
N LEU A 181 -17.98 17.68 9.68
CA LEU A 181 -18.23 19.10 9.84
C LEU A 181 -18.01 19.84 8.51
N ARG A 182 -18.93 20.74 8.19
CA ARG A 182 -18.90 21.59 6.99
C ARG A 182 -18.75 23.05 7.38
N ALA A 183 -17.75 23.72 6.81
CA ALA A 183 -17.42 25.13 7.02
C ALA A 183 -17.41 25.85 5.67
N PHE A 184 -18.57 26.39 5.29
CA PHE A 184 -18.81 26.97 3.97
C PHE A 184 -18.23 28.37 3.85
N LEU A 185 -17.36 28.55 2.88
CA LEU A 185 -16.85 29.84 2.44
C LEU A 185 -17.93 30.61 1.66
N TYR A 186 -18.67 29.89 0.82
CA TYR A 186 -19.73 30.43 -0.02
C TYR A 186 -21.09 29.76 0.26
N GLN A 187 -22.16 30.54 0.05
CA GLN A 187 -23.54 30.07 -0.01
C GLN A 187 -24.31 30.81 -1.11
N ASP A 188 -25.52 30.36 -1.41
CA ASP A 188 -26.37 31.04 -2.40
C ASP A 188 -26.72 32.48 -2.00
N PRO A 189 -26.61 33.47 -2.90
CA PRO A 189 -25.85 33.44 -4.15
C PRO A 189 -24.36 33.77 -3.92
N ILE A 190 -23.48 33.21 -4.75
CA ILE A 190 -22.09 33.70 -4.86
C ILE A 190 -22.15 35.02 -5.62
N THR A 191 -21.69 36.10 -4.99
CA THR A 191 -21.65 37.44 -5.60
C THR A 191 -20.24 37.73 -6.07
N ALA A 192 -20.11 38.33 -7.25
CA ALA A 192 -18.81 38.71 -7.79
C ALA A 192 -18.10 39.71 -6.86
N GLY A 193 -16.79 39.54 -6.69
CA GLY A 193 -15.95 40.39 -5.86
C GLY A 193 -14.92 39.63 -5.05
N LYS A 194 -14.04 40.41 -4.42
CA LYS A 194 -12.97 39.91 -3.57
C LYS A 194 -13.39 39.90 -2.11
N GLN A 195 -13.11 38.81 -1.42
CA GLN A 195 -13.26 38.68 0.02
C GLN A 195 -11.99 38.10 0.62
N GLN A 196 -11.51 38.71 1.69
CA GLN A 196 -10.45 38.14 2.50
C GLN A 196 -11.03 37.49 3.75
N LEU A 197 -10.49 36.34 4.13
CA LEU A 197 -10.86 35.56 5.30
C LEU A 197 -9.60 35.09 6.02
N LYS A 198 -9.51 35.35 7.32
CA LYS A 198 -8.47 34.76 8.17
C LYS A 198 -9.02 33.55 8.90
N ALA A 199 -8.33 32.41 8.80
CA ALA A 199 -8.53 31.27 9.68
C ALA A 199 -7.34 31.14 10.65
N VAL A 200 -7.59 30.83 11.92
CA VAL A 200 -6.56 30.60 12.93
C VAL A 200 -6.85 29.29 13.63
N LEU A 201 -5.87 28.38 13.61
CA LEU A 201 -5.90 27.11 14.32
C LEU A 201 -5.00 27.20 15.54
N ASN A 202 -5.57 27.01 16.73
CA ASN A 202 -4.85 26.97 18.00
C ASN A 202 -4.87 25.55 18.56
N LEU A 203 -3.71 25.11 19.05
CA LEU A 203 -3.51 23.81 19.68
C LEU A 203 -3.23 24.00 21.18
N THR A 204 -3.73 23.11 22.01
CA THR A 204 -3.38 23.04 23.44
C THR A 204 -3.17 21.61 23.89
N GLY A 205 -2.52 21.44 25.04
CA GLY A 205 -2.21 20.12 25.60
C GLY A 205 -0.92 19.54 25.01
N ASP A 206 -0.90 18.23 24.86
CA ASP A 206 0.21 17.45 24.29
C ASP A 206 0.21 17.44 22.75
N ILE A 207 -0.65 18.20 22.07
CA ILE A 207 -0.72 18.21 20.61
C ILE A 207 0.45 19.01 20.03
N GLU A 208 1.22 18.38 19.14
CA GLU A 208 2.36 18.99 18.47
C GLU A 208 1.97 19.56 17.09
N LEU A 209 2.54 20.72 16.75
CA LEU A 209 2.45 21.26 15.40
C LEU A 209 3.63 20.72 14.57
N ALA A 210 3.37 19.68 13.79
CA ALA A 210 4.35 19.02 12.94
C ALA A 210 4.55 19.76 11.60
N PRO A 211 5.78 19.74 11.04
CA PRO A 211 6.04 20.23 9.70
C PRO A 211 5.38 19.35 8.62
N THR A 212 5.26 19.89 7.41
CA THR A 212 4.82 19.18 6.20
C THR A 212 5.84 18.11 5.77
N ALA A 213 5.45 17.21 4.86
CA ALA A 213 6.34 16.16 4.37
C ALA A 213 7.59 16.75 3.71
N THR A 214 7.42 17.70 2.79
CA THR A 214 8.49 18.39 2.07
C THR A 214 9.49 19.04 3.04
N GLU A 215 9.04 19.64 4.14
CA GLU A 215 9.94 20.17 5.18
C GLU A 215 10.72 19.06 5.89
N ARG A 216 10.05 17.96 6.26
CA ARG A 216 10.69 16.84 6.98
C ARG A 216 11.78 16.17 6.16
N PHE A 217 11.49 15.91 4.89
CA PHE A 217 12.45 15.26 3.98
C PHE A 217 13.51 16.24 3.45
N GLY A 218 13.24 17.54 3.50
CA GLY A 218 14.19 18.60 3.16
C GLY A 218 13.79 19.40 1.93
N LEU A 219 14.07 20.71 1.98
CA LEU A 219 13.63 21.74 1.03
C LEU A 219 14.51 21.86 -0.23
N ALA A 220 15.42 20.91 -0.48
CA ALA A 220 16.23 20.91 -1.68
C ALA A 220 15.32 20.76 -2.91
N ASP A 221 15.55 21.58 -3.94
CA ASP A 221 14.85 21.47 -5.21
C ASP A 221 15.23 20.14 -5.90
N PRO A 222 14.29 19.21 -6.11
CA PRO A 222 14.59 17.95 -6.76
C PRO A 222 15.22 18.13 -8.15
N ALA A 223 14.93 19.21 -8.86
CA ALA A 223 15.52 19.48 -10.18
C ALA A 223 17.05 19.70 -10.13
N SER A 224 17.62 19.94 -8.94
CA SER A 224 19.08 20.04 -8.74
C SER A 224 19.78 18.69 -8.58
N TRP A 225 19.03 17.61 -8.36
CA TRP A 225 19.57 16.27 -8.18
C TRP A 225 19.94 15.62 -9.52
N PRO A 226 20.94 14.72 -9.55
CA PRO A 226 21.30 14.00 -10.76
C PRO A 226 20.16 13.11 -11.27
N ASP A 227 20.17 12.89 -12.58
CA ASP A 227 19.28 11.93 -13.24
C ASP A 227 19.63 10.50 -12.82
N ASP A 228 18.60 9.67 -12.63
CA ASP A 228 18.75 8.23 -12.44
C ASP A 228 19.50 7.56 -13.60
N GLN A 229 20.07 6.38 -13.34
CA GLN A 229 20.86 5.60 -14.29
C GLN A 229 20.16 4.31 -14.72
N LEU A 230 18.84 4.22 -14.56
CA LEU A 230 18.08 3.03 -14.91
C LEU A 230 17.89 2.91 -16.42
N ASP A 231 18.21 1.73 -16.91
CA ASP A 231 17.74 1.24 -18.18
C ASP A 231 16.59 0.24 -17.94
N TRP A 232 15.54 0.38 -18.75
CA TRP A 232 14.36 -0.47 -18.63
C TRP A 232 14.56 -1.85 -19.27
N ARG A 233 15.65 -2.06 -20.03
CA ARG A 233 16.01 -3.36 -20.62
C ARG A 233 16.99 -4.17 -19.80
N SER A 234 17.91 -3.53 -19.09
CA SER A 234 18.89 -4.19 -18.23
C SER A 234 18.53 -4.07 -16.75
N ALA A 235 18.95 -5.06 -15.95
CA ALA A 235 18.77 -5.02 -14.51
C ALA A 235 20.02 -4.38 -13.85
N PRO A 236 19.85 -3.46 -12.88
CA PRO A 236 20.96 -2.84 -12.18
C PRO A 236 21.75 -3.85 -11.32
N VAL A 237 21.06 -4.87 -10.81
CA VAL A 237 21.63 -6.02 -10.09
C VAL A 237 21.23 -7.29 -10.83
N ASP A 238 22.13 -8.27 -10.91
CA ASP A 238 21.83 -9.57 -11.52
C ASP A 238 21.77 -10.68 -10.46
N LEU A 239 20.55 -11.04 -10.08
CA LEU A 239 20.19 -12.10 -9.15
C LEU A 239 19.61 -13.33 -9.87
N SER A 240 19.81 -13.44 -11.19
CA SER A 240 19.23 -14.54 -11.98
C SER A 240 19.70 -15.93 -11.52
N PHE A 241 20.81 -16.01 -10.78
CA PHE A 241 21.28 -17.23 -10.13
C PHE A 241 20.25 -17.81 -9.14
N LEU A 242 19.39 -16.98 -8.53
CA LEU A 242 18.31 -17.44 -7.65
C LEU A 242 17.28 -18.32 -8.40
N ASN A 243 17.15 -18.14 -9.73
CA ASN A 243 16.25 -18.95 -10.56
C ASN A 243 16.97 -20.11 -11.24
N ALA A 244 18.30 -20.22 -11.17
CA ALA A 244 19.06 -21.23 -11.92
C ALA A 244 18.59 -22.66 -11.59
N ALA A 245 18.32 -22.91 -10.32
CA ALA A 245 17.78 -24.18 -9.84
C ALA A 245 16.34 -24.44 -10.26
N GLU A 246 15.63 -23.47 -10.83
CA GLU A 246 14.23 -23.55 -11.27
C GLU A 246 14.06 -23.38 -12.78
N LYS A 247 15.12 -23.14 -13.58
CA LYS A 247 15.01 -23.05 -15.04
C LYS A 247 14.86 -24.44 -15.69
N PRO A 248 13.87 -24.68 -16.58
CA PRO A 248 12.64 -23.89 -16.75
C PRO A 248 11.64 -24.11 -15.61
N ALA A 249 10.82 -23.10 -15.31
CA ALA A 249 9.84 -23.15 -14.22
C ALA A 249 8.89 -24.34 -14.40
N GLY A 250 8.46 -24.92 -13.27
CA GLY A 250 7.59 -26.09 -13.25
C GLY A 250 8.32 -27.43 -13.40
N LYS A 251 9.65 -27.46 -13.53
CA LYS A 251 10.41 -28.72 -13.57
C LYS A 251 10.30 -29.56 -12.29
N ARG A 252 9.88 -28.94 -11.17
CA ARG A 252 9.60 -29.59 -9.90
C ARG A 252 8.14 -30.02 -9.74
N GLY A 253 7.36 -29.99 -10.82
CA GLY A 253 5.93 -30.31 -10.84
C GLY A 253 5.05 -29.18 -10.31
N PHE A 254 3.77 -29.49 -10.10
CA PHE A 254 2.79 -28.51 -9.64
C PHE A 254 3.03 -28.09 -8.18
N VAL A 255 2.92 -26.79 -7.92
CA VAL A 255 2.86 -26.22 -6.58
C VAL A 255 1.62 -26.76 -5.85
N LYS A 256 1.70 -26.91 -4.53
CA LYS A 256 0.62 -27.36 -3.65
C LYS A 256 0.59 -26.52 -2.38
N ALA A 257 -0.60 -26.33 -1.83
CA ALA A 257 -0.78 -25.86 -0.47
C ALA A 257 -0.79 -27.06 0.49
N VAL A 258 0.12 -27.08 1.47
CA VAL A 258 0.21 -28.13 2.50
C VAL A 258 0.32 -27.46 3.86
N GLY A 259 -0.77 -27.50 4.63
CA GLY A 259 -0.86 -26.76 5.89
C GLY A 259 -0.72 -25.26 5.62
N GLU A 260 0.26 -24.64 6.27
CA GLU A 260 0.53 -23.19 6.17
C GLU A 260 1.61 -22.85 5.15
N GLN A 261 1.98 -23.78 4.27
CA GLN A 261 3.07 -23.59 3.33
C GLN A 261 2.68 -23.91 1.89
N LEU A 262 3.25 -23.15 0.96
CA LEU A 262 3.38 -23.57 -0.43
C LEU A 262 4.61 -24.47 -0.60
N VAL A 263 4.42 -25.59 -1.29
CA VAL A 263 5.47 -26.57 -1.59
C VAL A 263 5.46 -26.98 -3.06
N PHE A 264 6.62 -27.38 -3.59
CA PHE A 264 6.71 -28.07 -4.88
C PHE A 264 6.22 -29.54 -4.77
N ALA A 265 6.13 -30.24 -5.90
CA ALA A 265 5.62 -31.62 -5.90
C ALA A 265 6.50 -32.61 -5.12
N ASP A 266 7.77 -32.29 -4.90
CA ASP A 266 8.72 -33.04 -4.07
C ASP A 266 8.71 -32.63 -2.57
N ASN A 267 7.71 -31.82 -2.16
CA ASN A 267 7.51 -31.29 -0.81
C ASN A 267 8.55 -30.27 -0.34
N THR A 268 9.39 -29.74 -1.23
CA THR A 268 10.25 -28.61 -0.86
C THR A 268 9.43 -27.34 -0.76
N ALA A 269 9.53 -26.63 0.38
CA ALA A 269 8.90 -25.34 0.57
C ALA A 269 9.38 -24.33 -0.48
N VAL A 270 8.45 -23.49 -0.95
CA VAL A 270 8.73 -22.42 -1.91
C VAL A 270 8.32 -21.08 -1.35
N ARG A 271 9.17 -20.08 -1.58
CA ARG A 271 8.89 -18.67 -1.30
C ARG A 271 8.85 -17.91 -2.62
N PHE A 272 7.73 -17.26 -2.90
CA PHE A 272 7.55 -16.50 -4.12
C PHE A 272 7.72 -15.00 -3.86
N TRP A 273 8.78 -14.42 -4.44
CA TRP A 273 8.92 -12.99 -4.59
C TRP A 273 8.56 -12.62 -6.01
N GLY A 274 7.51 -11.82 -6.17
CA GLY A 274 6.89 -11.57 -7.45
C GLY A 274 6.43 -10.14 -7.68
N THR A 275 5.80 -9.95 -8.84
CA THR A 275 5.22 -8.68 -9.26
C THR A 275 4.09 -8.92 -10.26
N ASN A 276 3.37 -7.85 -10.60
CA ASN A 276 2.28 -7.87 -11.56
C ASN A 276 2.71 -7.31 -12.93
N LEU A 277 2.45 -8.06 -14.00
CA LEU A 277 2.46 -7.58 -15.37
C LEU A 277 1.03 -7.35 -15.81
N SER A 278 0.69 -6.10 -16.13
CA SER A 278 -0.70 -5.67 -16.23
C SER A 278 -1.04 -5.04 -17.57
N ALA A 279 -2.31 -5.14 -17.98
CA ALA A 279 -2.91 -4.31 -19.00
C ALA A 279 -2.13 -4.28 -20.34
N TYR A 280 -1.69 -3.11 -20.79
CA TYR A 280 -1.04 -2.94 -22.09
C TYR A 280 0.34 -3.61 -22.16
N ALA A 281 1.00 -3.83 -21.01
CA ALA A 281 2.24 -4.60 -20.94
C ALA A 281 2.06 -6.01 -21.52
N LEU A 282 0.88 -6.61 -21.31
CA LEU A 282 0.58 -7.97 -21.77
C LEU A 282 0.42 -8.04 -23.28
N PHE A 283 -0.30 -7.09 -23.88
CA PHE A 283 -0.77 -7.25 -25.27
C PHE A 283 -0.06 -6.36 -26.31
N LYS A 284 0.48 -5.21 -25.89
CA LYS A 284 1.12 -4.24 -26.81
C LYS A 284 2.65 -4.27 -26.82
N SER A 285 3.26 -5.02 -25.91
CA SER A 285 4.71 -5.18 -25.88
C SER A 285 5.22 -5.99 -27.09
N PRO A 286 6.29 -5.54 -27.78
CA PRO A 286 6.95 -6.32 -28.83
C PRO A 286 7.44 -7.67 -28.30
N ASP A 287 7.41 -8.69 -29.16
CA ASP A 287 7.77 -10.06 -28.77
C ASP A 287 9.22 -10.19 -28.26
N GLU A 288 10.14 -9.40 -28.81
CA GLU A 288 11.54 -9.32 -28.36
C GLU A 288 11.65 -8.70 -26.97
N GLU A 289 10.84 -7.68 -26.68
CA GLU A 289 10.79 -7.02 -25.38
C GLU A 289 10.16 -7.94 -24.34
N ILE A 290 9.16 -8.75 -24.69
CA ILE A 290 8.63 -9.79 -23.80
C ILE A 290 9.75 -10.72 -23.29
N ARG A 291 10.61 -11.19 -24.19
CA ARG A 291 11.75 -12.06 -23.83
C ARG A 291 12.81 -11.31 -23.04
N GLN A 292 13.11 -10.07 -23.40
CA GLN A 292 14.08 -9.24 -22.69
C GLN A 292 13.60 -8.92 -21.27
N GLN A 293 12.32 -8.62 -21.09
CA GLN A 293 11.73 -8.34 -19.79
C GLN A 293 11.68 -9.58 -18.90
N ALA A 294 11.41 -10.78 -19.44
CA ALA A 294 11.51 -12.02 -18.65
C ALA A 294 12.93 -12.22 -18.08
N LYS A 295 13.98 -11.96 -18.88
CA LYS A 295 15.37 -12.00 -18.41
C LYS A 295 15.63 -10.95 -17.33
N ARG A 296 15.15 -9.73 -17.54
CA ARG A 296 15.29 -8.63 -16.57
C ARG A 296 14.58 -8.94 -15.25
N LEU A 297 13.36 -9.48 -15.29
CA LEU A 297 12.61 -9.88 -14.10
C LEU A 297 13.38 -10.96 -13.30
N SER A 298 13.98 -11.94 -13.97
CA SER A 298 14.83 -12.95 -13.32
C SER A 298 16.06 -12.32 -12.69
N ALA A 299 16.73 -11.39 -13.39
CA ALA A 299 17.89 -10.66 -12.87
C ALA A 299 17.52 -9.73 -11.69
N LEU A 300 16.31 -9.18 -11.65
CA LEU A 300 15.79 -8.43 -10.50
C LEU A 300 15.44 -9.31 -9.29
N GLY A 301 15.52 -10.64 -9.44
CA GLY A 301 15.30 -11.60 -8.35
C GLY A 301 13.87 -12.14 -8.25
N PHE A 302 12.97 -11.79 -9.18
CA PHE A 302 11.61 -12.33 -9.19
C PHE A 302 11.58 -13.82 -9.58
N ASN A 303 10.70 -14.59 -8.96
CA ASN A 303 10.37 -15.98 -9.32
C ASN A 303 8.87 -16.24 -9.46
N LEU A 304 8.02 -15.21 -9.36
CA LEU A 304 6.60 -15.27 -9.67
C LEU A 304 6.14 -14.00 -10.41
N VAL A 305 5.28 -14.15 -11.41
CA VAL A 305 4.62 -13.03 -12.08
C VAL A 305 3.13 -13.31 -12.22
N ARG A 306 2.31 -12.33 -11.84
CA ARG A 306 0.85 -12.36 -12.05
C ARG A 306 0.48 -11.63 -13.32
N LEU A 307 -0.31 -12.28 -14.18
CA LEU A 307 -0.83 -11.70 -15.42
C LEU A 307 -2.19 -11.03 -15.14
N HIS A 308 -2.15 -9.72 -14.92
CA HIS A 308 -3.26 -8.97 -14.34
C HIS A 308 -3.91 -7.97 -15.32
N HIS A 309 -5.15 -7.54 -15.04
CA HIS A 309 -5.95 -6.70 -15.95
C HIS A 309 -5.98 -7.19 -17.42
N HIS A 310 -5.86 -8.50 -17.62
CA HIS A 310 -5.84 -9.09 -18.95
C HIS A 310 -7.24 -9.11 -19.59
N ASP A 311 -8.30 -8.94 -18.79
CA ASP A 311 -9.72 -9.00 -19.17
C ASP A 311 -10.45 -7.64 -19.10
N SER A 312 -9.77 -6.58 -18.68
CA SER A 312 -10.40 -5.31 -18.31
C SER A 312 -10.83 -4.48 -19.53
N PRO A 313 -11.99 -3.78 -19.51
CA PRO A 313 -12.59 -3.13 -20.67
C PRO A 313 -11.86 -1.85 -21.12
N TRP A 314 -11.06 -1.25 -20.24
CA TRP A 314 -10.23 -0.08 -20.52
C TRP A 314 -8.90 -0.44 -21.18
N VAL A 315 -8.59 -1.74 -21.30
CA VAL A 315 -7.42 -2.26 -22.02
C VAL A 315 -7.86 -2.69 -23.42
N SER A 316 -7.20 -2.18 -24.46
CA SER A 316 -7.47 -2.62 -25.84
C SER A 316 -6.16 -2.78 -26.65
N PRO A 317 -5.89 -3.96 -27.22
CA PRO A 317 -6.67 -5.19 -27.06
C PRO A 317 -6.54 -5.76 -25.63
N ASN A 318 -7.58 -6.47 -25.17
CA ASN A 318 -7.52 -7.36 -23.99
C ASN A 318 -7.63 -8.84 -24.42
N VAL A 319 -7.84 -9.79 -23.51
CA VAL A 319 -7.93 -11.23 -23.81
C VAL A 319 -9.06 -11.59 -24.79
N PHE A 320 -10.11 -10.78 -24.87
CA PHE A 320 -11.22 -10.94 -25.82
C PHE A 320 -10.93 -10.30 -27.19
N GLY A 321 -9.94 -9.40 -27.27
CA GLY A 321 -9.50 -8.75 -28.51
C GLY A 321 -9.59 -7.22 -28.44
N ASP A 322 -9.66 -6.58 -29.62
CA ASP A 322 -9.80 -5.13 -29.74
C ASP A 322 -11.18 -4.67 -29.24
N GLY A 323 -11.20 -3.85 -28.20
CA GLY A 323 -12.43 -3.35 -27.59
C GLY A 323 -13.34 -2.54 -28.52
N THR A 324 -12.84 -2.08 -29.68
CA THR A 324 -13.65 -1.41 -30.72
C THR A 324 -14.40 -2.41 -31.63
N LEU A 325 -13.92 -3.65 -31.71
CA LEU A 325 -14.46 -4.73 -32.56
C LEU A 325 -15.26 -5.75 -31.76
N VAL A 326 -14.85 -6.02 -30.52
CA VAL A 326 -15.51 -6.96 -29.61
C VAL A 326 -16.94 -6.52 -29.31
N ARG A 327 -17.90 -7.46 -29.42
CA ARG A 327 -19.35 -7.23 -29.17
C ARG A 327 -19.92 -8.13 -28.09
N ASP A 328 -19.21 -9.18 -27.71
CA ASP A 328 -19.48 -10.10 -26.62
C ASP A 328 -18.13 -10.58 -26.06
N THR A 329 -18.13 -11.22 -24.90
CA THR A 329 -16.93 -11.78 -24.28
C THR A 329 -17.00 -13.32 -24.24
N GLN A 330 -17.70 -13.94 -25.19
CA GLN A 330 -17.92 -15.39 -25.21
C GLN A 330 -16.75 -16.17 -25.83
N GLN A 331 -15.85 -15.51 -26.55
CA GLN A 331 -14.71 -16.11 -27.24
C GLN A 331 -13.41 -15.35 -26.94
N LEU A 332 -12.30 -16.08 -26.86
CA LEU A 332 -10.97 -15.51 -26.66
C LEU A 332 -10.32 -15.13 -27.99
N SER A 333 -9.57 -14.02 -28.00
CA SER A 333 -8.81 -13.58 -29.17
C SER A 333 -7.54 -14.42 -29.34
N ALA A 334 -7.39 -15.05 -30.50
CA ALA A 334 -6.20 -15.85 -30.82
C ALA A 334 -4.89 -15.04 -30.76
N GLU A 335 -4.90 -13.78 -31.21
CA GLU A 335 -3.71 -12.91 -31.13
C GLU A 335 -3.41 -12.49 -29.70
N SER A 336 -4.45 -12.21 -28.89
CA SER A 336 -4.27 -11.88 -27.47
C SER A 336 -3.72 -13.07 -26.70
N LEU A 337 -4.21 -14.29 -26.99
CA LEU A 337 -3.68 -15.53 -26.43
C LEU A 337 -2.23 -15.77 -26.86
N ARG A 338 -1.86 -15.53 -28.13
CA ARG A 338 -0.46 -15.64 -28.61
C ARG A 338 0.51 -14.77 -27.79
N LYS A 339 0.07 -13.57 -27.37
CA LYS A 339 0.86 -12.69 -26.50
C LYS A 339 1.03 -13.25 -25.09
N LEU A 340 -0.06 -13.73 -24.47
CA LEU A 340 -0.01 -14.38 -23.15
C LEU A 340 0.83 -15.66 -23.19
N ASP A 341 0.70 -16.44 -24.27
CA ASP A 341 1.47 -17.65 -24.53
C ASP A 341 2.97 -17.37 -24.55
N LEU A 342 3.37 -16.29 -25.22
CA LEU A 342 4.77 -15.86 -25.28
C LEU A 342 5.28 -15.36 -23.93
N TRP A 343 4.47 -14.64 -23.15
CA TRP A 343 4.82 -14.25 -21.77
C TRP A 343 5.06 -15.49 -20.90
N ILE A 344 4.12 -16.44 -20.89
CA ILE A 344 4.23 -17.69 -20.13
C ILE A 344 5.48 -18.45 -20.54
N LYS A 345 5.76 -18.58 -21.85
CA LYS A 345 6.98 -19.23 -22.34
C LYS A 345 8.24 -18.52 -21.87
N ALA A 346 8.30 -17.20 -22.02
CA ALA A 346 9.49 -16.41 -21.70
C ALA A 346 9.79 -16.44 -20.19
N LEU A 347 8.77 -16.27 -19.34
CA LEU A 347 8.89 -16.36 -17.89
C LEU A 347 9.34 -17.77 -17.46
N LYS A 348 8.71 -18.80 -18.04
CA LYS A 348 9.07 -20.20 -17.79
C LYS A 348 10.52 -20.50 -18.12
N ASP A 349 11.03 -20.05 -19.26
CA ASP A 349 12.44 -20.25 -19.65
C ASP A 349 13.41 -19.61 -18.65
N GLU A 350 12.99 -18.53 -18.00
CA GLU A 350 13.77 -17.80 -17.00
C GLU A 350 13.51 -18.27 -15.55
N GLY A 351 12.81 -19.40 -15.37
CA GLY A 351 12.59 -20.02 -14.07
C GLY A 351 11.61 -19.24 -13.19
N ILE A 352 10.76 -18.42 -13.81
CA ILE A 352 9.73 -17.62 -13.18
C ILE A 352 8.39 -18.33 -13.33
N TYR A 353 7.72 -18.58 -12.19
CA TYR A 353 6.38 -19.15 -12.16
C TYR A 353 5.32 -18.08 -12.45
N ILE A 354 4.09 -18.51 -12.75
CA ILE A 354 3.01 -17.64 -13.21
C ILE A 354 1.77 -17.77 -12.33
N TRP A 355 1.13 -16.65 -12.01
CA TRP A 355 -0.20 -16.57 -11.40
C TRP A 355 -1.22 -16.07 -12.43
N LEU A 356 -2.36 -16.77 -12.54
CA LEU A 356 -3.43 -16.42 -13.50
C LEU A 356 -4.72 -16.00 -12.80
N ASP A 357 -5.34 -14.93 -13.30
CA ASP A 357 -6.64 -14.48 -12.83
C ASP A 357 -7.76 -15.02 -13.73
N MET A 358 -8.86 -15.50 -13.15
CA MET A 358 -10.07 -15.88 -13.89
C MET A 358 -11.04 -14.72 -14.07
N HIS A 359 -10.91 -13.68 -13.23
CA HIS A 359 -11.64 -12.43 -13.34
C HIS A 359 -10.89 -11.31 -12.60
N VAL A 360 -10.65 -10.19 -13.29
CA VAL A 360 -10.18 -8.95 -12.67
C VAL A 360 -11.24 -7.87 -12.77
N GLN A 361 -11.55 -7.45 -13.99
CA GLN A 361 -12.55 -6.42 -14.26
C GLN A 361 -13.26 -6.67 -15.59
N ARG A 362 -13.44 -7.93 -15.99
CA ARG A 362 -14.19 -8.26 -17.22
C ARG A 362 -15.56 -7.59 -17.18
N ALA A 363 -15.85 -6.82 -18.23
CA ALA A 363 -17.18 -6.25 -18.42
C ALA A 363 -17.98 -7.08 -19.43
N LEU A 364 -19.19 -7.47 -19.04
CA LEU A 364 -20.11 -8.25 -19.87
C LEU A 364 -20.97 -7.32 -20.74
N THR A 365 -21.43 -7.80 -21.90
CA THR A 365 -22.30 -7.07 -22.82
C THR A 365 -23.68 -7.75 -22.95
N ALA A 366 -24.64 -7.07 -23.60
CA ALA A 366 -25.96 -7.64 -23.88
C ALA A 366 -25.89 -8.95 -24.69
N ASN A 367 -24.81 -9.13 -25.48
CA ASN A 367 -24.60 -10.31 -26.29
C ASN A 367 -23.95 -11.48 -25.52
N ASP A 368 -23.63 -11.32 -24.23
CA ASP A 368 -23.11 -12.40 -23.37
C ASP A 368 -24.21 -13.31 -22.79
N ASN A 369 -25.49 -13.04 -23.15
CA ASN A 369 -26.68 -13.79 -22.72
C ASN A 369 -26.85 -13.82 -21.19
N ILE A 370 -26.78 -12.63 -20.57
CA ILE A 370 -26.92 -12.46 -19.12
C ILE A 370 -28.39 -12.23 -18.76
N GLU A 371 -28.92 -13.03 -17.84
CA GLU A 371 -30.24 -12.84 -17.23
C GLU A 371 -30.29 -11.47 -16.55
N ASP A 372 -31.36 -10.71 -16.85
CA ASP A 372 -31.59 -9.37 -16.33
C ASP A 372 -30.44 -8.38 -16.63
N PHE A 373 -29.79 -8.52 -17.79
CA PHE A 373 -28.73 -7.59 -18.24
C PHE A 373 -29.16 -6.13 -18.21
N ASP A 374 -30.33 -5.81 -18.78
CA ASP A 374 -30.82 -4.43 -18.91
C ASP A 374 -30.98 -3.72 -17.55
N GLU A 375 -31.29 -4.49 -16.50
CA GLU A 375 -31.36 -3.98 -15.11
C GLU A 375 -29.99 -3.50 -14.61
N LEU A 376 -28.94 -4.29 -14.88
CA LEU A 376 -27.57 -3.96 -14.47
C LEU A 376 -26.97 -2.86 -15.34
N ALA A 377 -27.30 -2.87 -16.64
CA ALA A 377 -26.77 -1.97 -17.63
C ALA A 377 -27.21 -0.52 -17.40
N LYS A 378 -28.46 -0.30 -16.98
CA LYS A 378 -29.02 1.06 -16.77
C LYS A 378 -28.79 1.99 -17.98
N GLY A 379 -28.81 1.43 -19.20
CA GLY A 379 -28.57 2.14 -20.46
C GLY A 379 -27.11 2.12 -20.96
N GLU A 380 -26.17 1.57 -20.18
CA GLU A 380 -24.77 1.40 -20.58
C GLU A 380 -24.55 0.17 -21.47
N ALA A 381 -23.52 0.20 -22.30
CA ALA A 381 -23.20 -0.90 -23.21
C ALA A 381 -22.55 -2.12 -22.52
N ARG A 382 -22.07 -1.95 -21.29
CA ARG A 382 -21.27 -2.93 -20.55
C ARG A 382 -21.62 -2.91 -19.07
N ILE A 383 -21.52 -4.05 -18.40
CA ILE A 383 -21.75 -4.20 -16.95
C ILE A 383 -20.54 -4.85 -16.27
N ASP A 384 -20.30 -4.47 -15.01
CA ASP A 384 -19.41 -5.21 -14.11
C ASP A 384 -20.15 -6.42 -13.52
N LEU A 385 -19.44 -7.50 -13.23
CA LEU A 385 -19.98 -8.70 -12.59
C LEU A 385 -19.81 -8.73 -11.07
N LYS A 386 -18.97 -7.84 -10.50
CA LYS A 386 -18.68 -7.83 -9.06
C LYS A 386 -19.96 -7.63 -8.24
N GLY A 387 -20.11 -8.39 -7.16
CA GLY A 387 -21.33 -8.50 -6.35
C GLY A 387 -22.47 -9.30 -7.00
N TYR A 388 -22.74 -9.11 -8.29
CA TYR A 388 -23.88 -9.75 -8.97
C TYR A 388 -23.63 -11.23 -9.28
N ALA A 389 -22.38 -11.63 -9.52
CA ALA A 389 -22.00 -13.02 -9.78
C ALA A 389 -22.41 -14.00 -8.67
N TYR A 390 -22.58 -13.54 -7.43
CA TYR A 390 -22.97 -14.37 -6.30
C TYR A 390 -24.44 -14.83 -6.36
N VAL A 391 -25.30 -14.10 -7.06
CA VAL A 391 -26.74 -14.41 -7.16
C VAL A 391 -27.23 -14.66 -8.59
N ASN A 392 -26.50 -14.23 -9.61
CA ASN A 392 -26.88 -14.40 -11.01
C ASN A 392 -26.21 -15.64 -11.64
N ARG A 393 -27.01 -16.67 -11.93
CA ARG A 393 -26.50 -17.93 -12.50
C ARG A 393 -25.93 -17.76 -13.90
N SER A 394 -26.49 -16.90 -14.74
CA SER A 394 -25.98 -16.69 -16.10
C SER A 394 -24.58 -16.05 -16.11
N ILE A 395 -24.30 -15.14 -15.16
CA ILE A 395 -22.96 -14.58 -14.92
C ILE A 395 -21.99 -15.70 -14.48
N GLN A 396 -22.40 -16.54 -13.52
CA GLN A 396 -21.58 -17.68 -13.09
C GLN A 396 -21.24 -18.61 -14.26
N GLN A 397 -22.20 -18.89 -15.15
CA GLN A 397 -21.95 -19.68 -16.35
C GLN A 397 -20.99 -18.97 -17.33
N ALA A 398 -21.09 -17.66 -17.50
CA ALA A 398 -20.14 -16.89 -18.32
C ALA A 398 -18.70 -16.92 -17.76
N MET A 399 -18.56 -16.89 -16.43
CA MET A 399 -17.27 -17.06 -15.75
C MET A 399 -16.71 -18.47 -15.95
N LYS A 400 -17.54 -19.51 -15.76
CA LYS A 400 -17.15 -20.92 -15.98
C LYS A 400 -16.71 -21.21 -17.42
N ARG A 401 -17.45 -20.68 -18.40
CA ARG A 401 -17.10 -20.81 -19.83
C ARG A 401 -15.75 -20.14 -20.14
N PHE A 402 -15.52 -18.95 -19.60
CA PHE A 402 -14.23 -18.27 -19.78
C PHE A 402 -13.08 -19.06 -19.16
N ALA A 403 -13.24 -19.49 -17.90
CA ALA A 403 -12.21 -20.26 -17.20
C ALA A 403 -11.87 -21.55 -17.96
N GLU A 404 -12.88 -22.27 -18.48
CA GLU A 404 -12.67 -23.47 -19.29
C GLU A 404 -11.91 -23.16 -20.58
N GLN A 405 -12.32 -22.16 -21.37
CA GLN A 405 -11.62 -21.78 -22.59
C GLN A 405 -10.18 -21.35 -22.32
N TYR A 406 -9.97 -20.55 -21.28
CA TYR A 406 -8.68 -19.97 -20.95
C TYR A 406 -7.70 -21.02 -20.42
N LEU A 407 -8.15 -21.92 -19.55
CA LEU A 407 -7.29 -22.93 -18.93
C LEU A 407 -7.06 -24.17 -19.81
N THR A 408 -7.96 -24.47 -20.75
CA THR A 408 -7.79 -25.57 -21.71
C THR A 408 -7.05 -25.16 -22.99
N HIS A 409 -6.84 -23.85 -23.21
CA HIS A 409 -6.01 -23.34 -24.30
C HIS A 409 -4.60 -23.93 -24.24
N VAL A 410 -4.16 -24.51 -25.36
CA VAL A 410 -2.81 -25.09 -25.52
C VAL A 410 -1.87 -24.01 -26.01
N ASN A 411 -0.89 -23.66 -25.18
CA ASN A 411 0.17 -22.73 -25.54
C ASN A 411 1.06 -23.37 -26.61
N PRO A 412 1.13 -22.80 -27.83
CA PRO A 412 1.91 -23.40 -28.92
C PRO A 412 3.44 -23.35 -28.69
N TYR A 413 3.93 -22.49 -27.80
CA TYR A 413 5.35 -22.41 -27.47
C TYR A 413 5.79 -23.40 -26.40
N THR A 414 4.89 -23.84 -25.50
CA THR A 414 5.20 -24.84 -24.46
C THR A 414 4.64 -26.23 -24.79
N GLY A 415 3.65 -26.31 -25.68
CA GLY A 415 2.94 -27.55 -26.03
C GLY A 415 1.97 -28.03 -24.95
N LEU A 416 1.70 -27.22 -23.91
CA LEU A 416 0.87 -27.57 -22.76
C LEU A 416 -0.37 -26.68 -22.71
N ALA A 417 -1.50 -27.24 -22.29
CA ALA A 417 -2.61 -26.43 -21.83
C ALA A 417 -2.21 -25.69 -20.55
N TYR A 418 -2.74 -24.48 -20.31
CA TYR A 418 -2.39 -23.71 -19.10
C TYR A 418 -2.64 -24.51 -17.81
N LYS A 419 -3.74 -25.26 -17.72
CA LYS A 419 -4.03 -26.15 -16.58
C LYS A 419 -3.03 -27.30 -16.39
N ASP A 420 -2.30 -27.67 -17.44
CA ASP A 420 -1.34 -28.77 -17.47
C ASP A 420 0.12 -28.29 -17.43
N ASP A 421 0.36 -26.98 -17.44
CA ASP A 421 1.69 -26.41 -17.35
C ASP A 421 2.08 -26.18 -15.86
N PRO A 422 3.05 -26.92 -15.31
CA PRO A 422 3.48 -26.75 -13.92
C PRO A 422 4.21 -25.43 -13.64
N ALA A 423 4.51 -24.61 -14.67
CA ALA A 423 4.98 -23.25 -14.48
C ALA A 423 3.88 -22.31 -13.96
N ILE A 424 2.59 -22.65 -14.17
CA ILE A 424 1.50 -21.98 -13.46
C ILE A 424 1.57 -22.42 -11.99
N ALA A 425 1.74 -21.48 -11.07
CA ALA A 425 1.87 -21.75 -9.65
C ALA A 425 0.54 -21.67 -8.90
N ALA A 426 -0.40 -20.84 -9.33
CA ALA A 426 -1.71 -20.66 -8.70
C ALA A 426 -2.69 -19.92 -9.64
N VAL A 427 -3.98 -19.98 -9.29
CA VAL A 427 -5.03 -19.21 -9.97
C VAL A 427 -5.92 -18.48 -8.95
N LEU A 428 -6.46 -17.32 -9.33
CA LEU A 428 -7.43 -16.54 -8.55
C LEU A 428 -8.80 -16.55 -9.25
N ILE A 429 -9.89 -16.79 -8.51
CA ILE A 429 -11.25 -16.80 -9.07
C ILE A 429 -11.72 -15.39 -9.40
N THR A 430 -11.60 -14.45 -8.47
CA THR A 430 -11.96 -13.04 -8.69
C THR A 430 -11.00 -12.11 -7.97
N ASN A 431 -10.59 -11.00 -8.60
CA ASN A 431 -9.92 -9.91 -7.91
C ASN A 431 -10.92 -9.11 -7.07
N GLU A 432 -10.67 -8.97 -5.76
CA GLU A 432 -11.29 -7.91 -4.95
C GLU A 432 -12.83 -7.82 -5.10
N ASN A 433 -13.54 -8.89 -4.75
CA ASN A 433 -14.99 -9.03 -4.96
C ASN A 433 -15.73 -9.49 -3.70
N ASP A 434 -15.24 -9.13 -2.51
CA ASP A 434 -15.86 -9.56 -1.25
C ASP A 434 -17.31 -9.05 -1.10
N LEU A 435 -18.19 -9.88 -0.53
CA LEU A 435 -19.54 -9.47 -0.19
C LEU A 435 -19.62 -8.78 1.18
N THR A 436 -18.72 -9.15 2.09
CA THR A 436 -18.80 -8.80 3.52
C THR A 436 -18.59 -7.32 3.82
N GLN A 437 -17.85 -6.59 2.99
CA GLN A 437 -17.53 -5.17 3.20
C GLN A 437 -17.97 -4.32 2.00
N HIS A 438 -17.72 -4.78 0.77
CA HIS A 438 -17.89 -3.95 -0.42
C HIS A 438 -19.15 -4.28 -1.23
N TYR A 439 -19.16 -5.43 -1.90
CA TYR A 439 -20.11 -5.67 -2.99
C TYR A 439 -21.45 -6.25 -2.56
N GLY A 440 -21.61 -6.67 -1.30
CA GLY A 440 -22.91 -7.04 -0.73
C GLY A 440 -23.92 -5.89 -0.78
N ASN A 441 -23.43 -4.65 -0.62
CA ASN A 441 -24.25 -3.45 -0.69
C ASN A 441 -24.85 -3.21 -2.09
N ALA A 442 -24.27 -3.76 -3.16
CA ALA A 442 -24.80 -3.61 -4.52
C ALA A 442 -26.12 -4.37 -4.74
N LEU A 443 -26.41 -5.38 -3.91
CA LEU A 443 -27.58 -6.25 -4.02
C LEU A 443 -28.79 -5.76 -3.20
N MET A 444 -28.69 -4.60 -2.57
CA MET A 444 -29.74 -4.11 -1.65
C MET A 444 -30.97 -3.56 -2.39
N PRO A 445 -32.16 -3.58 -1.77
CA PRO A 445 -33.41 -3.11 -2.39
C PRO A 445 -33.39 -1.66 -2.87
N ASN A 446 -32.52 -0.81 -2.31
CA ASN A 446 -32.41 0.61 -2.65
C ASN A 446 -31.33 0.90 -3.73
N LYS A 447 -30.86 -0.11 -4.46
CA LYS A 447 -29.82 0.03 -5.50
C LYS A 447 -30.36 -0.03 -6.93
N ASP A 448 -31.68 -0.02 -7.09
CA ASP A 448 -32.38 -0.08 -8.38
C ASP A 448 -31.99 -1.32 -9.20
N VAL A 449 -31.92 -2.47 -8.53
CA VAL A 449 -31.66 -3.80 -9.12
C VAL A 449 -32.70 -4.82 -8.63
N PRO A 450 -34.01 -4.61 -8.88
CA PRO A 450 -35.09 -5.38 -8.26
C PRO A 450 -34.99 -6.91 -8.43
N ARG A 451 -34.51 -7.42 -9.58
CA ARG A 451 -34.35 -8.86 -9.84
C ARG A 451 -33.19 -9.46 -9.07
N HIS A 452 -32.03 -8.80 -9.08
CA HIS A 452 -30.87 -9.24 -8.29
C HIS A 452 -31.15 -9.13 -6.78
N SER A 453 -31.80 -8.04 -6.37
CA SER A 453 -32.27 -7.86 -4.99
C SER A 453 -33.29 -8.93 -4.59
N GLU A 454 -34.21 -9.33 -5.46
CA GLU A 454 -35.17 -10.41 -5.17
C GLU A 454 -34.44 -11.73 -4.87
N ARG A 455 -33.45 -12.10 -5.71
CA ARG A 455 -32.62 -13.29 -5.52
C ARG A 455 -31.83 -13.23 -4.20
N TYR A 456 -31.21 -12.08 -3.92
CA TYR A 456 -30.46 -11.83 -2.68
C TYR A 456 -31.35 -11.92 -1.43
N MET A 457 -32.51 -11.26 -1.44
CA MET A 457 -33.46 -11.25 -0.33
C MET A 457 -34.07 -12.64 -0.10
N ALA A 458 -34.34 -13.40 -1.16
CA ALA A 458 -34.81 -14.77 -1.05
C ALA A 458 -33.75 -15.67 -0.36
N ALA A 459 -32.47 -15.53 -0.74
CA ALA A 459 -31.38 -16.24 -0.10
C ALA A 459 -31.20 -15.84 1.37
N ALA A 460 -31.26 -14.54 1.69
CA ALA A 460 -31.16 -14.04 3.05
C ALA A 460 -32.29 -14.57 3.95
N LYS A 461 -33.53 -14.55 3.43
CA LYS A 461 -34.71 -15.07 4.14
C LYS A 461 -34.62 -16.58 4.37
N ALA A 462 -34.13 -17.33 3.38
CA ALA A 462 -33.94 -18.77 3.51
C ALA A 462 -32.89 -19.10 4.58
N PHE A 463 -31.74 -18.40 4.56
CA PHE A 463 -30.69 -18.54 5.55
C PHE A 463 -31.18 -18.18 6.96
N ALA A 464 -31.87 -17.04 7.10
CA ALA A 464 -32.45 -16.60 8.37
C ALA A 464 -33.42 -17.64 8.95
N LYS A 465 -34.31 -18.19 8.10
CA LYS A 465 -35.25 -19.24 8.52
C LYS A 465 -34.54 -20.53 8.93
N GLN A 466 -33.50 -20.94 8.19
CA GLN A 466 -32.77 -22.17 8.46
C GLN A 466 -32.08 -22.15 9.82
N TYR A 467 -31.57 -20.99 10.23
CA TYR A 467 -30.76 -20.85 11.45
C TYR A 467 -31.42 -20.01 12.55
N ASP A 468 -32.73 -19.76 12.44
CA ASP A 468 -33.52 -18.99 13.40
C ASP A 468 -32.93 -17.59 13.72
N LEU A 469 -32.57 -16.86 12.65
CA LEU A 469 -32.01 -15.50 12.75
C LEU A 469 -33.08 -14.44 12.40
N PRO A 470 -32.94 -13.19 12.91
CA PRO A 470 -33.79 -12.08 12.50
C PRO A 470 -33.66 -11.78 11.01
N ALA A 471 -34.73 -12.05 10.26
CA ALA A 471 -34.73 -11.88 8.81
C ALA A 471 -34.49 -10.43 8.38
N ASP A 472 -34.91 -9.45 9.18
CA ASP A 472 -34.77 -8.02 8.90
C ASP A 472 -33.33 -7.50 9.09
N LEU A 473 -32.49 -8.19 9.85
CA LEU A 473 -31.06 -7.89 10.03
C LEU A 473 -30.18 -8.66 9.03
N THR A 474 -30.61 -9.87 8.65
CA THR A 474 -29.78 -10.81 7.87
C THR A 474 -29.41 -10.30 6.47
N TRP A 475 -30.21 -9.43 5.85
CA TRP A 475 -29.92 -8.90 4.50
C TRP A 475 -29.14 -7.57 4.50
N ARG A 476 -28.95 -6.93 5.65
CA ARG A 476 -28.36 -5.59 5.74
C ARG A 476 -26.84 -5.67 5.62
N ALA A 477 -26.33 -5.66 4.39
CA ALA A 477 -24.92 -5.98 4.13
C ALA A 477 -23.92 -5.06 4.89
N TRP A 478 -24.33 -3.83 5.19
CA TRP A 478 -23.55 -2.86 5.96
C TRP A 478 -23.51 -3.11 7.48
N GLU A 479 -24.40 -3.94 8.04
CA GLU A 479 -24.46 -4.20 9.48
C GLU A 479 -23.65 -5.44 9.88
N HIS A 480 -23.20 -5.46 11.13
CA HIS A 480 -22.65 -6.65 11.78
C HIS A 480 -23.76 -7.59 12.27
N GLY A 481 -23.39 -8.81 12.65
CA GLY A 481 -24.27 -9.83 13.20
C GLY A 481 -24.79 -10.82 12.15
N PRO A 482 -26.10 -11.12 12.09
CA PRO A 482 -26.67 -12.10 11.16
C PRO A 482 -26.28 -11.89 9.69
N SER A 483 -26.11 -10.63 9.30
CA SER A 483 -25.67 -10.26 7.95
C SER A 483 -24.31 -10.84 7.58
N LYS A 484 -23.28 -10.68 8.44
CA LYS A 484 -21.93 -11.19 8.14
C LYS A 484 -21.90 -12.72 8.06
N LEU A 485 -22.73 -13.42 8.84
CA LEU A 485 -22.92 -14.86 8.70
C LEU A 485 -23.51 -15.22 7.33
N PHE A 486 -24.60 -14.58 6.93
CA PHE A 486 -25.24 -14.85 5.64
C PHE A 486 -24.34 -14.54 4.44
N LEU A 487 -23.63 -13.41 4.47
CA LEU A 487 -22.73 -13.02 3.38
C LEU A 487 -21.58 -14.03 3.21
N ASN A 488 -21.01 -14.53 4.32
CA ASN A 488 -20.01 -15.59 4.26
C ASN A 488 -20.58 -16.88 3.64
N ASP A 489 -21.80 -17.27 4.00
CA ASP A 489 -22.44 -18.45 3.40
C ASP A 489 -22.71 -18.28 1.89
N LEU A 490 -23.21 -17.11 1.49
CA LEU A 490 -23.48 -16.80 0.09
C LEU A 490 -22.19 -16.79 -0.75
N GLU A 491 -21.15 -16.15 -0.23
CA GLU A 491 -19.83 -16.09 -0.85
C GLU A 491 -19.20 -17.49 -0.92
N GLN A 492 -19.27 -18.27 0.16
CA GLN A 492 -18.76 -19.64 0.19
C GLN A 492 -19.43 -20.54 -0.86
N ARG A 493 -20.75 -20.45 -1.04
CA ARG A 493 -21.48 -21.25 -2.03
C ARG A 493 -21.00 -20.98 -3.46
N PHE A 494 -20.74 -19.72 -3.79
CA PHE A 494 -20.14 -19.35 -5.08
C PHE A 494 -18.70 -19.86 -5.19
N ASN A 495 -17.87 -19.62 -4.18
CA ASN A 495 -16.47 -20.03 -4.17
C ASN A 495 -16.32 -21.55 -4.34
N ALA A 496 -17.09 -22.35 -3.59
CA ALA A 496 -17.07 -23.80 -3.67
C ALA A 496 -17.51 -24.33 -5.05
N ASP A 497 -18.53 -23.73 -5.66
CA ASP A 497 -19.01 -24.09 -7.00
C ASP A 497 -17.97 -23.76 -8.10
N MET A 498 -17.32 -22.60 -8.00
CA MET A 498 -16.25 -22.22 -8.93
C MET A 498 -15.00 -23.10 -8.75
N ILE A 499 -14.59 -23.41 -7.51
CA ILE A 499 -13.49 -24.34 -7.24
C ILE A 499 -13.81 -25.72 -7.82
N ALA A 500 -15.01 -26.25 -7.58
CA ALA A 500 -15.41 -27.55 -8.12
C ALA A 500 -15.36 -27.58 -9.65
N HIS A 501 -15.78 -26.50 -10.32
CA HIS A 501 -15.66 -26.37 -11.77
C HIS A 501 -14.21 -26.31 -12.24
N LEU A 502 -13.35 -25.52 -11.60
CA LEU A 502 -11.92 -25.46 -11.95
C LEU A 502 -11.24 -26.82 -11.78
N ARG A 503 -11.59 -27.56 -10.72
CA ARG A 503 -11.10 -28.93 -10.50
C ARG A 503 -11.62 -29.91 -11.54
N SER A 504 -12.88 -29.79 -12.00
CA SER A 504 -13.42 -30.64 -13.07
C SER A 504 -12.80 -30.37 -14.44
N VAL A 505 -12.42 -29.12 -14.72
CA VAL A 505 -11.62 -28.73 -15.91
C VAL A 505 -10.20 -29.33 -15.85
N GLY A 506 -9.69 -29.60 -14.64
CA GLY A 506 -8.42 -30.28 -14.41
C GLY A 506 -7.32 -29.39 -13.83
N VAL A 507 -7.67 -28.25 -13.21
CA VAL A 507 -6.71 -27.39 -12.49
C VAL A 507 -6.10 -28.17 -11.33
N LYS A 508 -4.77 -28.18 -11.22
CA LYS A 508 -4.01 -28.94 -10.21
C LYS A 508 -3.33 -28.06 -9.15
N VAL A 509 -3.19 -26.77 -9.43
CA VAL A 509 -2.49 -25.78 -8.59
C VAL A 509 -3.42 -25.25 -7.49
N PRO A 510 -2.89 -24.57 -6.46
CA PRO A 510 -3.69 -23.82 -5.49
C PRO A 510 -4.65 -22.83 -6.16
N ILE A 511 -5.86 -22.75 -5.64
CA ILE A 511 -6.90 -21.81 -6.06
C ILE A 511 -7.16 -20.84 -4.91
N ALA A 512 -6.86 -19.57 -5.15
CA ALA A 512 -7.35 -18.46 -4.33
C ALA A 512 -8.77 -18.08 -4.77
N THR A 513 -9.60 -17.67 -3.81
CA THR A 513 -10.98 -17.24 -4.07
C THR A 513 -11.02 -15.81 -4.59
N THR A 514 -11.43 -14.86 -3.75
CA THR A 514 -11.05 -13.44 -3.84
C THR A 514 -9.94 -13.12 -2.83
N SER A 515 -9.44 -11.88 -2.87
CA SER A 515 -8.57 -11.31 -1.87
C SER A 515 -9.35 -10.57 -0.77
N THR A 516 -8.79 -10.54 0.44
CA THR A 516 -9.08 -9.48 1.41
C THR A 516 -8.19 -8.27 1.12
N TRP A 517 -8.59 -7.06 1.49
CA TRP A 517 -7.80 -5.84 1.25
C TRP A 517 -7.77 -4.91 2.46
N GLY A 518 -6.86 -3.94 2.45
CA GLY A 518 -6.79 -2.88 3.46
C GLY A 518 -8.17 -2.22 3.68
N GLY A 519 -8.67 -2.27 4.92
CA GLY A 519 -10.01 -1.81 5.27
C GLY A 519 -11.06 -2.92 5.47
N ASN A 520 -10.79 -4.18 5.13
CA ASN A 520 -11.71 -5.29 5.40
C ASN A 520 -11.60 -5.79 6.84
N GLY A 521 -12.74 -5.97 7.51
CA GLY A 521 -12.80 -6.65 8.80
C GLY A 521 -12.48 -8.14 8.71
N LEU A 522 -11.99 -8.73 9.82
CA LEU A 522 -11.67 -10.17 9.91
C LEU A 522 -12.85 -11.08 9.54
N SER A 523 -14.09 -10.57 9.63
CA SER A 523 -15.29 -11.28 9.21
C SER A 523 -15.35 -11.63 7.71
N ALA A 524 -14.43 -11.11 6.88
CA ALA A 524 -14.27 -11.48 5.47
C ALA A 524 -13.55 -12.83 5.26
N LEU A 525 -12.65 -13.22 6.19
CA LEU A 525 -11.79 -14.39 6.05
C LEU A 525 -12.50 -15.76 5.93
N PRO A 526 -13.65 -16.01 6.60
CA PRO A 526 -14.25 -17.36 6.59
C PRO A 526 -14.58 -17.88 5.20
N ALA A 527 -15.20 -17.08 4.33
CA ALA A 527 -15.53 -17.49 2.97
C ALA A 527 -14.28 -17.69 2.08
N LEU A 528 -13.19 -16.96 2.37
CA LEU A 528 -11.92 -17.10 1.66
C LEU A 528 -11.20 -18.40 2.00
N SER A 529 -11.36 -18.90 3.24
CA SER A 529 -10.74 -20.13 3.73
C SER A 529 -11.16 -21.42 3.00
N VAL A 530 -12.16 -21.31 2.11
CA VAL A 530 -12.62 -22.38 1.22
C VAL A 530 -11.61 -22.63 0.09
N GLY A 531 -10.86 -21.60 -0.31
CA GLY A 531 -9.72 -21.72 -1.21
C GLY A 531 -8.55 -22.48 -0.59
N ASP A 532 -7.57 -22.82 -1.42
CA ASP A 532 -6.36 -23.52 -0.95
C ASP A 532 -5.41 -22.57 -0.18
N VAL A 533 -5.49 -21.27 -0.47
CA VAL A 533 -4.70 -20.20 0.15
C VAL A 533 -5.60 -19.02 0.52
N ILE A 534 -5.17 -18.21 1.49
CA ILE A 534 -5.74 -16.87 1.71
C ILE A 534 -4.92 -15.88 0.91
N ASP A 535 -5.58 -14.97 0.20
CA ASP A 535 -4.92 -13.90 -0.53
C ASP A 535 -5.28 -12.53 0.04
N ALA A 536 -4.30 -11.63 0.12
CA ALA A 536 -4.45 -10.31 0.73
C ALA A 536 -3.82 -9.20 -0.11
N HIS A 537 -4.46 -8.03 -0.15
CA HIS A 537 -3.95 -6.82 -0.77
C HIS A 537 -3.80 -5.71 0.28
N SER A 538 -2.74 -4.92 0.21
CA SER A 538 -2.64 -3.73 1.06
C SER A 538 -1.70 -2.70 0.48
N TYR A 539 -2.11 -1.44 0.55
CA TYR A 539 -1.34 -0.30 0.08
C TYR A 539 -1.08 0.62 1.26
N GLY A 540 0.13 1.15 1.34
CA GLY A 540 0.52 2.07 2.41
C GLY A 540 0.61 3.52 1.95
N ASP A 541 0.47 4.41 2.93
CA ASP A 541 0.78 5.83 2.80
C ASP A 541 2.20 6.13 3.30
N MET A 542 2.61 7.39 3.23
CA MET A 542 3.87 7.85 3.79
C MET A 542 3.98 7.54 5.30
N GLY A 543 5.19 7.21 5.76
CA GLY A 543 5.49 7.07 7.18
C GLY A 543 5.15 5.70 7.77
N GLN A 544 5.18 4.63 6.97
CA GLN A 544 4.90 3.26 7.45
C GLN A 544 5.75 2.85 8.66
N LEU A 545 7.02 3.25 8.70
CA LEU A 545 7.91 2.93 9.81
C LEU A 545 7.55 3.66 11.12
N GLU A 546 6.81 4.77 11.02
CA GLU A 546 6.41 5.64 12.14
C GLU A 546 5.03 5.29 12.70
N LYS A 547 4.26 4.41 12.03
CA LYS A 547 2.95 3.96 12.50
C LYS A 547 3.12 3.25 13.86
N ASN A 548 2.57 3.85 14.92
CA ASN A 548 2.66 3.31 16.26
C ASN A 548 1.64 2.16 16.42
N PRO A 549 2.08 0.91 16.63
CA PRO A 549 1.20 -0.26 16.67
C PRO A 549 0.24 -0.24 17.87
N LEU A 550 0.46 0.63 18.86
CA LEU A 550 -0.47 0.85 19.96
C LEU A 550 -1.70 1.67 19.56
N THR A 551 -1.61 2.51 18.53
CA THR A 551 -2.65 3.51 18.22
C THR A 551 -3.02 3.65 16.74
N SER A 552 -2.23 3.10 15.81
CA SER A 552 -2.43 3.22 14.38
C SER A 552 -2.04 1.94 13.66
N ASP A 553 -2.81 1.59 12.65
CA ASP A 553 -2.48 0.58 11.64
C ASP A 553 -1.52 1.11 10.56
N GLY A 554 -0.82 0.18 9.91
CA GLY A 554 -0.09 0.34 8.66
C GLY A 554 -0.38 -0.80 7.68
N MET A 555 0.16 -0.73 6.46
CA MET A 555 -0.16 -1.69 5.39
C MET A 555 0.06 -3.15 5.81
N ILE A 556 1.10 -3.38 6.63
CA ILE A 556 1.58 -4.71 6.97
C ILE A 556 0.64 -5.38 7.98
N ASP A 557 0.00 -4.59 8.84
CA ASP A 557 -0.96 -5.07 9.83
C ASP A 557 -2.20 -5.67 9.14
N TRP A 558 -2.64 -5.05 8.04
CA TRP A 558 -3.72 -5.57 7.20
C TRP A 558 -3.37 -6.87 6.51
N ILE A 559 -2.11 -7.05 6.09
CA ILE A 559 -1.66 -8.30 5.48
C ILE A 559 -1.54 -9.39 6.54
N GLY A 560 -0.89 -9.12 7.68
CA GLY A 560 -0.72 -10.12 8.73
C GLY A 560 -2.03 -10.56 9.36
N ALA A 561 -3.03 -9.66 9.44
CA ALA A 561 -4.37 -9.99 9.85
C ALA A 561 -5.10 -10.97 8.90
N ALA A 562 -4.56 -11.24 7.70
CA ALA A 562 -5.10 -12.24 6.78
C ALA A 562 -4.54 -13.66 7.01
N GLN A 563 -3.51 -13.84 7.85
CA GLN A 563 -2.91 -15.15 8.10
C GLN A 563 -3.86 -16.05 8.89
N VAL A 564 -4.60 -16.92 8.20
CA VAL A 564 -5.48 -17.91 8.84
C VAL A 564 -4.67 -19.13 9.28
N VAL A 565 -4.94 -19.66 10.47
CA VAL A 565 -4.33 -20.90 10.97
C VAL A 565 -4.59 -22.05 9.98
N GLY A 566 -3.53 -22.78 9.63
CA GLY A 566 -3.61 -23.94 8.73
C GLY A 566 -3.77 -23.59 7.24
N LYS A 567 -3.55 -22.34 6.84
CA LYS A 567 -3.59 -21.89 5.44
C LYS A 567 -2.32 -21.14 5.05
N PRO A 568 -1.77 -21.33 3.84
CA PRO A 568 -0.72 -20.46 3.31
C PRO A 568 -1.27 -19.05 3.08
N LEU A 569 -0.43 -18.04 3.24
CA LEU A 569 -0.78 -16.65 2.92
C LEU A 569 -0.06 -16.19 1.65
N THR A 570 -0.85 -15.69 0.71
CA THR A 570 -0.37 -14.99 -0.48
C THR A 570 -0.76 -13.52 -0.40
N VAL A 571 0.07 -12.68 -1.00
CA VAL A 571 -0.13 -11.23 -1.11
C VAL A 571 0.02 -10.88 -2.56
N THR A 572 -1.05 -11.00 -3.35
CA THR A 572 -0.93 -10.77 -4.80
C THR A 572 -0.87 -9.30 -5.21
N GLU A 573 -1.07 -8.37 -4.26
CA GLU A 573 -0.84 -6.95 -4.44
C GLU A 573 -0.36 -6.25 -3.15
N TRP A 574 0.80 -5.60 -3.24
CA TRP A 574 1.21 -4.57 -2.29
C TRP A 574 1.94 -3.44 -3.01
N ASN A 575 1.71 -2.20 -2.57
CA ASN A 575 2.48 -1.01 -2.99
C ASN A 575 2.20 0.17 -2.03
N ALA A 576 2.48 1.39 -2.47
CA ALA A 576 2.23 2.62 -1.74
C ALA A 576 1.49 3.64 -2.60
N GLU A 577 0.74 4.54 -1.99
CA GLU A 577 0.05 5.64 -2.66
C GLU A 577 -0.16 6.84 -1.71
N PRO A 578 -0.32 8.07 -2.23
CA PRO A 578 -0.26 8.49 -3.64
C PRO A 578 1.18 8.57 -4.18
N PHE A 579 1.35 8.43 -5.50
CA PHE A 579 2.67 8.55 -6.15
C PHE A 579 3.01 10.01 -6.49
N PRO A 580 4.30 10.42 -6.35
CA PRO A 580 5.41 9.69 -5.74
C PRO A 580 5.46 9.90 -4.22
N LEU A 581 5.69 8.82 -3.46
CA LEU A 581 6.05 8.93 -2.03
C LEU A 581 7.57 9.02 -1.84
N PRO A 582 8.08 9.94 -1.01
CA PRO A 582 9.52 10.14 -0.80
C PRO A 582 10.21 8.95 -0.11
N ASP A 583 9.49 8.18 0.71
CA ASP A 583 10.00 7.08 1.54
C ASP A 583 9.71 5.69 0.97
N ARG A 584 9.12 5.58 -0.24
CA ARG A 584 8.73 4.30 -0.85
C ARG A 584 9.88 3.29 -0.99
N HIS A 585 11.12 3.77 -1.03
CA HIS A 585 12.33 2.94 -1.06
C HIS A 585 12.52 2.09 0.21
N SER A 586 11.83 2.40 1.32
CA SER A 586 11.87 1.60 2.56
C SER A 586 10.99 0.34 2.49
N LEU A 587 9.96 0.34 1.65
CA LEU A 587 8.88 -0.65 1.68
C LEU A 587 9.30 -2.06 1.26
N PRO A 588 10.12 -2.26 0.21
CA PRO A 588 10.52 -3.62 -0.20
C PRO A 588 11.18 -4.42 0.93
N LEU A 589 12.09 -3.80 1.69
CA LEU A 589 12.76 -4.46 2.81
C LEU A 589 11.81 -4.70 3.97
N TYR A 590 10.95 -3.74 4.29
CA TYR A 590 9.98 -3.89 5.37
C TYR A 590 9.01 -5.05 5.08
N MET A 591 8.55 -5.17 3.83
CA MET A 591 7.73 -6.27 3.35
C MET A 591 8.47 -7.61 3.42
N ALA A 592 9.63 -7.71 2.77
CA ALA A 592 10.38 -8.96 2.65
C ALA A 592 10.85 -9.53 4.00
N ALA A 593 11.33 -8.66 4.89
CA ALA A 593 11.82 -9.08 6.20
C ALA A 593 10.67 -9.51 7.12
N THR A 594 9.59 -8.73 7.17
CA THR A 594 8.40 -9.11 7.95
C THR A 594 7.77 -10.39 7.41
N ALA A 595 7.61 -10.53 6.10
CA ALA A 595 7.06 -11.74 5.50
C ALA A 595 7.92 -12.98 5.75
N SER A 596 9.26 -12.84 5.73
CA SER A 596 10.18 -13.94 6.11
C SER A 596 9.97 -14.36 7.56
N HIS A 597 9.80 -13.39 8.45
CA HIS A 597 9.57 -13.61 9.87
C HIS A 597 8.19 -14.23 10.15
N GLN A 598 7.15 -13.74 9.50
CA GLN A 598 5.77 -14.25 9.62
C GLN A 598 5.57 -15.59 8.90
N GLY A 599 6.45 -15.93 7.95
CA GLY A 599 6.36 -17.16 7.16
C GLY A 599 5.36 -17.10 6.00
N TRP A 600 5.12 -15.92 5.41
CA TRP A 600 4.23 -15.78 4.25
C TRP A 600 4.85 -16.38 2.98
N ASP A 601 4.01 -16.90 2.07
CA ASP A 601 4.45 -17.80 1.00
C ASP A 601 4.66 -17.12 -0.37
N ALA A 602 3.90 -16.06 -0.66
CA ALA A 602 3.99 -15.35 -1.93
C ALA A 602 3.73 -13.85 -1.76
N LEU A 603 4.59 -13.00 -2.30
CA LEU A 603 4.51 -11.54 -2.20
C LEU A 603 4.67 -10.93 -3.59
N LEU A 604 3.66 -10.23 -4.08
CA LEU A 604 3.66 -9.63 -5.41
C LEU A 604 3.48 -8.12 -5.34
N GLN A 605 4.52 -7.40 -5.74
CA GLN A 605 4.47 -5.95 -5.86
C GLN A 605 3.50 -5.55 -6.98
N TYR A 606 2.63 -4.56 -6.72
CA TYR A 606 1.68 -4.05 -7.72
C TYR A 606 2.04 -2.61 -8.16
N ALA A 607 2.60 -2.37 -9.34
CA ALA A 607 2.93 -3.34 -10.38
C ALA A 607 4.30 -3.05 -11.03
N TYR A 608 4.80 -4.02 -11.81
CA TYR A 608 5.99 -3.85 -12.63
C TYR A 608 5.71 -2.89 -13.78
N SER A 609 4.62 -3.11 -14.53
CA SER A 609 4.16 -2.18 -15.57
C SER A 609 2.69 -2.41 -15.96
N GLN A 610 1.96 -1.32 -16.19
CA GLN A 610 0.70 -1.30 -16.95
C GLN A 610 0.88 -0.85 -18.42
N GLN A 611 2.04 -0.27 -18.76
CA GLN A 611 2.40 0.18 -20.10
C GLN A 611 3.15 -0.88 -20.90
N ALA A 612 2.98 -0.82 -22.22
CA ALA A 612 3.76 -1.60 -23.17
C ALA A 612 5.25 -1.21 -23.13
N PHE A 613 6.13 -2.19 -23.29
CA PHE A 613 7.57 -1.97 -23.30
C PHE A 613 8.07 -1.43 -24.65
N ASN A 614 7.79 -0.15 -24.91
CA ASN A 614 8.07 0.51 -26.18
C ASN A 614 8.70 1.89 -25.92
N PRO A 615 9.60 2.42 -26.77
CA PRO A 615 10.26 3.70 -26.52
C PRO A 615 9.34 4.90 -26.26
N GLY A 616 8.13 4.91 -26.85
CA GLY A 616 7.13 5.97 -26.70
C GLY A 616 6.13 5.78 -25.55
N TRP A 617 6.25 4.71 -24.76
CA TRP A 617 5.36 4.38 -23.63
C TRP A 617 6.23 4.25 -22.39
N ARG A 618 6.76 5.39 -21.93
CA ARG A 618 7.64 5.47 -20.76
C ARG A 618 7.27 6.69 -19.93
N THR A 619 6.40 6.48 -18.96
CA THR A 619 6.07 7.49 -17.94
C THR A 619 6.45 6.98 -16.56
N ALA A 620 6.74 7.90 -15.65
CA ALA A 620 6.76 7.64 -14.23
C ALA A 620 5.32 7.49 -13.73
N ASP A 621 5.02 6.45 -12.96
CA ASP A 621 3.67 6.24 -12.42
C ASP A 621 3.74 5.24 -11.27
N ASN A 622 2.74 5.24 -10.40
CA ASN A 622 2.64 4.29 -9.29
C ASN A 622 2.67 2.82 -9.75
N TRP A 623 2.21 2.56 -10.98
CA TRP A 623 2.09 1.22 -11.54
C TRP A 623 3.28 0.81 -12.43
N HIS A 624 4.36 1.60 -12.44
CA HIS A 624 5.53 1.43 -13.32
C HIS A 624 6.84 1.17 -12.56
N ALA A 625 6.87 0.24 -11.60
CA ALA A 625 8.07 -0.04 -10.82
C ALA A 625 9.28 -0.46 -11.69
N TYR A 626 9.08 -0.93 -12.93
CA TYR A 626 10.17 -1.28 -13.85
C TYR A 626 11.15 -0.14 -14.12
N ASN A 627 10.74 1.12 -13.99
CA ASN A 627 11.54 2.31 -14.26
C ASN A 627 11.68 3.25 -13.05
N ASP A 628 11.17 2.87 -11.88
CA ASP A 628 11.18 3.71 -10.68
C ASP A 628 12.42 3.42 -9.82
N PRO A 629 13.41 4.34 -9.75
CA PRO A 629 14.60 4.14 -8.92
C PRO A 629 14.30 4.19 -7.42
N GLY A 630 13.21 4.85 -6.99
CA GLY A 630 12.78 4.85 -5.60
C GLY A 630 12.35 3.45 -5.15
N MET A 631 11.54 2.75 -5.95
CA MET A 631 11.15 1.38 -5.65
C MET A 631 12.30 0.39 -5.89
N LEU A 632 12.98 0.46 -7.05
CA LEU A 632 14.01 -0.51 -7.44
C LEU A 632 15.24 -0.47 -6.54
N ALA A 633 15.57 0.66 -5.90
CA ALA A 633 16.76 0.81 -5.07
C ALA A 633 16.93 -0.36 -4.09
N THR A 634 15.85 -0.80 -3.45
CA THR A 634 15.89 -1.87 -2.43
C THR A 634 15.13 -3.13 -2.83
N LEU A 635 14.43 -3.14 -3.97
CA LEU A 635 13.63 -4.28 -4.43
C LEU A 635 14.45 -5.56 -4.71
N PRO A 636 15.61 -5.52 -5.40
CA PRO A 636 16.48 -6.69 -5.54
C PRO A 636 17.05 -7.16 -4.20
N ALA A 637 17.35 -6.23 -3.29
CA ALA A 637 17.86 -6.57 -1.96
C ALA A 637 16.82 -7.32 -1.13
N ALA A 638 15.56 -6.88 -1.21
CA ALA A 638 14.40 -7.55 -0.63
C ALA A 638 14.18 -8.96 -1.23
N ALA A 639 14.30 -9.08 -2.57
CA ALA A 639 14.22 -10.37 -3.25
C ALA A 639 15.27 -11.37 -2.74
N LEU A 640 16.53 -10.92 -2.63
CA LEU A 640 17.63 -11.75 -2.13
C LEU A 640 17.39 -12.20 -0.69
N LEU A 641 17.00 -11.28 0.19
CA LEU A 641 16.71 -11.54 1.61
C LEU A 641 15.61 -12.61 1.77
N TYR A 642 14.46 -12.39 1.13
CA TYR A 642 13.27 -13.24 1.32
C TYR A 642 13.48 -14.63 0.71
N ARG A 643 14.04 -14.70 -0.50
CA ARG A 643 14.20 -15.97 -1.22
C ARG A 643 15.25 -16.88 -0.62
N ARG A 644 16.34 -16.32 -0.07
CA ARG A 644 17.34 -17.10 0.66
C ARG A 644 16.91 -17.40 2.10
N GLY A 645 15.93 -16.67 2.63
CA GLY A 645 15.46 -16.83 4.00
C GLY A 645 16.45 -16.32 5.02
N ASP A 646 17.05 -15.16 4.75
CA ASP A 646 18.07 -14.57 5.63
C ASP A 646 17.51 -14.25 7.00
N VAL A 647 16.26 -13.79 7.04
CA VAL A 647 15.49 -13.57 8.27
C VAL A 647 14.78 -14.87 8.63
N LYS A 648 14.92 -15.29 9.88
CA LYS A 648 14.31 -16.51 10.40
C LYS A 648 12.81 -16.32 10.64
N PRO A 649 12.01 -17.38 10.41
CA PRO A 649 10.63 -17.43 10.90
C PRO A 649 10.57 -17.20 12.42
N ALA A 650 9.47 -16.62 12.89
CA ALA A 650 9.23 -16.41 14.31
C ALA A 650 9.28 -17.73 15.09
N THR A 651 9.70 -17.64 16.34
CA THR A 651 9.73 -18.77 17.28
C THR A 651 8.51 -18.84 18.18
N THR A 652 7.69 -17.78 18.18
CA THR A 652 6.51 -17.58 19.00
C THR A 652 5.30 -17.36 18.11
N ASP A 653 4.26 -18.16 18.34
CA ASP A 653 2.97 -18.03 17.67
C ASP A 653 1.98 -17.30 18.57
N TYR A 654 1.42 -16.21 18.07
CA TYR A 654 0.31 -15.48 18.67
C TYR A 654 -0.94 -15.72 17.83
N VAL A 655 -1.92 -16.42 18.41
CA VAL A 655 -3.13 -16.83 17.70
C VAL A 655 -4.31 -16.07 18.27
N PHE A 656 -4.85 -15.13 17.50
CA PHE A 656 -6.13 -14.51 17.81
C PHE A 656 -7.26 -15.50 17.50
N ALA A 657 -7.94 -15.97 18.53
CA ALA A 657 -9.03 -16.94 18.46
C ALA A 657 -10.34 -16.30 18.95
N PRO A 658 -10.94 -15.38 18.17
CA PRO A 658 -12.19 -14.74 18.55
C PRO A 658 -13.32 -15.75 18.68
N THR A 659 -14.28 -15.48 19.56
CA THR A 659 -15.56 -16.20 19.52
C THR A 659 -16.35 -15.83 18.25
N ALA A 660 -17.36 -16.62 17.88
CA ALA A 660 -18.26 -16.26 16.78
C ALA A 660 -18.95 -14.90 17.03
N ALA A 661 -19.35 -14.60 18.27
CA ALA A 661 -19.94 -13.31 18.62
C ALA A 661 -18.93 -12.17 18.40
N THR A 662 -17.69 -12.36 18.84
CA THR A 662 -16.59 -11.39 18.65
C THR A 662 -16.31 -11.14 17.18
N LEU A 663 -16.22 -12.18 16.35
CA LEU A 663 -15.88 -12.04 14.93
C LEU A 663 -17.01 -11.44 14.09
N TYR A 664 -18.27 -11.79 14.35
CA TYR A 664 -19.38 -11.43 13.46
C TYR A 664 -20.23 -10.26 13.96
N ASN A 665 -20.32 -10.00 15.26
CA ASN A 665 -21.24 -8.98 15.80
C ASN A 665 -20.62 -7.58 15.96
N GLN A 666 -19.35 -7.42 15.63
CA GLN A 666 -18.66 -6.13 15.67
C GLN A 666 -17.57 -6.07 14.59
N GLU A 667 -17.04 -4.88 14.35
CA GLU A 667 -15.89 -4.70 13.47
C GLU A 667 -14.61 -5.03 14.23
N ILE A 668 -13.81 -5.96 13.68
CA ILE A 668 -12.45 -6.21 14.15
C ILE A 668 -11.52 -6.04 12.96
N THR A 669 -10.64 -5.05 13.07
CA THR A 669 -9.67 -4.68 12.06
C THR A 669 -8.34 -4.30 12.72
N PRO A 670 -7.24 -4.32 11.97
CA PRO A 670 -6.01 -3.67 12.39
C PRO A 670 -6.18 -2.23 12.83
N ARG A 671 -7.19 -1.48 12.38
CA ARG A 671 -7.43 -0.10 12.83
C ARG A 671 -7.86 -0.02 14.30
N ASN A 672 -8.70 -0.95 14.75
CA ASN A 672 -9.28 -0.90 16.09
C ASN A 672 -8.70 -1.93 17.07
N SER A 673 -7.96 -2.95 16.60
CA SER A 673 -7.38 -3.98 17.45
C SER A 673 -5.86 -3.81 17.66
N PRO A 674 -5.40 -3.34 18.83
CA PRO A 674 -3.98 -3.37 19.18
C PRO A 674 -3.40 -4.79 19.23
N LEU A 675 -4.20 -5.82 19.51
CA LEU A 675 -3.73 -7.20 19.50
C LEU A 675 -3.13 -7.57 18.14
N LEU A 676 -3.87 -7.33 17.06
CA LEU A 676 -3.42 -7.69 15.70
C LEU A 676 -2.08 -7.00 15.37
N ARG A 677 -1.96 -5.71 15.69
CA ARG A 677 -0.74 -4.94 15.42
C ARG A 677 0.44 -5.37 16.28
N THR A 678 0.23 -5.52 17.59
CA THR A 678 1.32 -5.79 18.55
C THR A 678 1.80 -7.24 18.53
N ALA A 679 0.96 -8.20 18.14
CA ALA A 679 1.38 -9.58 17.91
C ALA A 679 2.42 -9.69 16.79
N MET A 680 2.20 -8.98 15.68
CA MET A 680 3.13 -8.96 14.54
C MET A 680 4.51 -8.38 14.88
N GLU A 681 4.57 -7.44 15.82
CA GLU A 681 5.82 -6.84 16.29
C GLU A 681 6.67 -7.81 17.13
N LYS A 682 6.05 -8.86 17.68
CA LYS A 682 6.66 -9.76 18.65
C LYS A 682 6.97 -11.14 18.08
N GLY A 683 6.07 -11.69 17.27
CA GLY A 683 6.19 -13.01 16.68
C GLY A 683 5.20 -13.20 15.53
N ARG A 684 4.84 -14.45 15.23
CA ARG A 684 3.92 -14.77 14.13
C ARG A 684 2.48 -14.57 14.57
N LEU A 685 1.76 -13.67 13.90
CA LEU A 685 0.30 -13.50 14.08
C LEU A 685 -0.44 -14.52 13.23
N GLN A 686 -1.47 -15.15 13.81
CA GLN A 686 -2.44 -15.96 13.07
C GLN A 686 -3.86 -15.74 13.59
N ILE A 687 -4.84 -15.95 12.71
CA ILE A 687 -6.27 -15.86 13.00
C ILE A 687 -6.87 -17.26 13.01
N ALA A 688 -7.41 -17.68 14.16
CA ALA A 688 -8.20 -18.90 14.27
C ALA A 688 -9.68 -18.58 14.02
N LEU A 689 -10.23 -19.16 12.95
CA LEU A 689 -11.64 -18.95 12.59
C LEU A 689 -12.55 -19.75 13.55
N PRO A 690 -13.57 -19.12 14.17
CA PRO A 690 -14.45 -19.79 15.12
C PRO A 690 -15.41 -20.75 14.43
N GLN A 691 -15.76 -21.83 15.13
CA GLN A 691 -16.91 -22.66 14.74
C GLN A 691 -18.21 -21.95 15.10
N THR A 692 -19.22 -22.04 14.22
CA THR A 692 -20.57 -21.56 14.53
C THR A 692 -21.63 -22.41 13.81
N PRO A 693 -22.80 -22.71 14.44
CA PRO A 693 -23.84 -23.54 13.82
C PRO A 693 -24.38 -23.00 12.49
N GLN A 694 -24.32 -21.69 12.29
CA GLN A 694 -24.82 -20.99 11.09
C GLN A 694 -23.92 -21.19 9.87
N LEU A 695 -22.66 -21.59 10.07
CA LEU A 695 -21.68 -21.86 9.02
C LEU A 695 -21.10 -23.28 9.19
N PRO A 696 -21.91 -24.34 9.01
CA PRO A 696 -21.49 -25.72 9.28
C PRO A 696 -20.37 -26.21 8.35
N TRP A 697 -20.14 -25.53 7.23
CA TRP A 697 -19.04 -25.78 6.30
C TRP A 697 -17.69 -25.25 6.81
N LEU A 698 -17.70 -24.28 7.74
CA LEU A 698 -16.48 -23.69 8.29
C LEU A 698 -15.90 -24.64 9.35
N LYS A 699 -14.77 -25.26 9.01
CA LYS A 699 -14.05 -26.18 9.89
C LYS A 699 -12.78 -25.50 10.41
N PRO A 700 -12.70 -25.15 11.70
CA PRO A 700 -11.49 -24.57 12.27
C PRO A 700 -10.31 -25.52 12.12
N ALA A 701 -9.15 -24.97 11.77
CA ALA A 701 -7.90 -25.72 11.81
C ALA A 701 -7.42 -25.91 13.26
N ALA A 702 -6.56 -26.90 13.47
CA ALA A 702 -5.92 -27.10 14.76
C ALA A 702 -4.93 -25.95 15.03
N ILE A 703 -5.07 -25.30 16.18
CA ILE A 703 -4.13 -24.29 16.65
C ILE A 703 -2.76 -24.95 16.94
N PRO A 704 -1.63 -24.34 16.53
CA PRO A 704 -0.30 -24.88 16.81
C PRO A 704 -0.07 -25.16 18.30
N SER A 705 0.60 -26.27 18.60
CA SER A 705 0.94 -26.62 19.97
C SER A 705 1.94 -25.62 20.56
N GLY A 706 1.61 -25.03 21.71
CA GLY A 706 2.46 -24.03 22.37
C GLY A 706 2.21 -22.59 21.92
N ALA A 707 1.24 -22.35 21.02
CA ALA A 707 0.82 -21.00 20.67
C ALA A 707 0.20 -20.24 21.86
N HIS A 708 0.44 -18.94 21.89
CA HIS A 708 -0.23 -18.01 22.78
C HIS A 708 -1.62 -17.68 22.19
N VAL A 709 -2.67 -18.29 22.75
CA VAL A 709 -4.04 -18.10 22.29
C VAL A 709 -4.67 -16.89 22.99
N LEU A 710 -5.11 -15.92 22.21
CA LEU A 710 -5.61 -14.62 22.65
C LEU A 710 -7.03 -14.42 22.12
N GLN A 711 -7.93 -13.85 22.93
CA GLN A 711 -9.35 -13.69 22.57
C GLN A 711 -9.84 -12.24 22.63
N ASP A 712 -9.11 -11.37 23.34
CA ASP A 712 -9.47 -9.98 23.49
C ASP A 712 -8.77 -9.14 22.40
N PRO A 713 -9.51 -8.56 21.44
CA PRO A 713 -8.92 -7.73 20.40
C PRO A 713 -8.26 -6.45 20.95
N ASP A 714 -8.60 -6.04 22.18
CA ASP A 714 -8.05 -4.84 22.83
C ASP A 714 -6.77 -5.13 23.64
N GLU A 715 -6.36 -6.40 23.77
CA GLU A 715 -5.13 -6.78 24.46
C GLU A 715 -3.89 -6.34 23.66
N SER A 716 -2.98 -5.61 24.30
CA SER A 716 -1.68 -5.24 23.73
C SER A 716 -0.58 -6.15 24.26
N LEU A 717 0.27 -6.65 23.36
CA LEU A 717 1.48 -7.41 23.71
C LEU A 717 2.71 -6.51 23.93
N LEU A 718 2.52 -5.19 23.82
CA LEU A 718 3.53 -4.17 24.10
C LEU A 718 3.13 -3.31 25.30
N PRO A 719 4.11 -2.81 26.09
CA PRO A 719 3.86 -1.77 27.09
C PRO A 719 3.21 -0.53 26.47
N ALA A 720 2.35 0.14 27.22
CA ALA A 720 1.60 1.31 26.73
C ALA A 720 2.48 2.52 26.35
N ASP A 721 3.70 2.56 26.87
CA ASP A 721 4.72 3.59 26.62
C ASP A 721 5.81 3.12 25.64
N ALA A 722 5.64 1.95 25.00
CA ALA A 722 6.59 1.44 24.04
C ALA A 722 6.76 2.40 22.85
N SER A 723 8.02 2.66 22.50
CA SER A 723 8.43 3.45 21.33
C SER A 723 9.12 2.61 20.25
N GLU A 724 9.37 1.34 20.56
CA GLU A 724 10.05 0.38 19.71
C GLU A 724 9.72 -1.07 20.07
N SER A 725 10.00 -1.97 19.15
CA SER A 725 9.86 -3.41 19.28
C SER A 725 11.10 -4.11 18.71
N THR A 726 11.30 -5.34 19.18
CA THR A 726 12.22 -6.28 18.56
C THR A 726 11.52 -7.63 18.52
N THR A 727 11.60 -8.26 17.36
CA THR A 727 11.08 -9.60 17.08
C THR A 727 11.72 -10.63 18.00
N ASP A 728 11.05 -11.75 18.24
CA ASP A 728 11.54 -12.81 19.13
C ASP A 728 12.85 -13.48 18.66
N THR A 729 13.17 -13.41 17.37
CA THR A 729 14.46 -13.86 16.81
C THR A 729 15.60 -12.86 17.07
N GLY A 730 15.27 -11.61 17.38
CA GLY A 730 16.23 -10.51 17.53
C GLY A 730 16.72 -9.90 16.21
N GLU A 731 16.30 -10.44 15.06
CA GLU A 731 16.86 -10.06 13.74
C GLU A 731 16.20 -8.79 13.17
N LEU A 732 14.98 -8.44 13.61
CA LEU A 732 14.26 -7.24 13.17
C LEU A 732 13.94 -6.34 14.36
N ARG A 733 14.23 -5.04 14.23
CA ARG A 733 13.90 -4.02 15.22
C ARG A 733 13.26 -2.81 14.54
N ARG A 734 12.13 -2.35 15.07
CA ARG A 734 11.41 -1.16 14.61
C ARG A 734 11.27 -0.16 15.75
N ASN A 735 11.73 1.05 15.55
CA ASN A 735 11.49 2.18 16.46
C ASN A 735 10.62 3.20 15.74
N TRP A 736 9.32 3.20 16.04
CA TRP A 736 8.35 4.09 15.39
C TRP A 736 8.45 5.53 15.87
N GLN A 737 8.88 5.76 17.11
CA GLN A 737 9.10 7.13 17.61
C GLN A 737 10.22 7.84 16.85
N GLN A 738 11.23 7.09 16.42
CA GLN A 738 12.36 7.58 15.65
C GLN A 738 12.18 7.35 14.14
N GLY A 739 11.15 6.61 13.72
CA GLY A 739 10.92 6.13 12.36
C GLY A 739 12.15 5.41 11.78
N LEU A 740 12.67 4.43 12.52
CA LEU A 740 13.84 3.61 12.16
C LEU A 740 13.47 2.14 12.12
N TYR A 741 13.95 1.42 11.12
CA TYR A 741 13.86 -0.03 11.02
C TYR A 741 15.23 -0.62 10.67
N THR A 742 15.63 -1.67 11.40
CA THR A 742 16.91 -2.35 11.20
C THR A 742 16.72 -3.84 11.04
N ILE A 743 17.51 -4.41 10.12
CA ILE A 743 17.60 -5.85 9.87
C ILE A 743 19.03 -6.27 10.23
N GLU A 744 19.17 -7.28 11.08
CA GLU A 744 20.46 -7.80 11.51
C GLU A 744 20.50 -9.33 11.42
N THR A 745 21.02 -9.82 10.29
CA THR A 745 21.23 -11.25 10.04
C THR A 745 22.70 -11.48 9.65
N PRO A 746 23.18 -12.74 9.64
CA PRO A 746 24.53 -13.03 9.18
C PRO A 746 24.83 -12.61 7.74
N LEU A 747 23.84 -12.66 6.84
CA LEU A 747 24.00 -12.44 5.40
C LEU A 747 23.47 -11.09 4.90
N THR A 748 22.57 -10.46 5.65
CA THR A 748 21.96 -9.16 5.35
C THR A 748 21.93 -8.28 6.60
N GLN A 749 22.47 -7.06 6.49
CA GLN A 749 22.34 -6.00 7.48
C GLN A 749 21.81 -4.74 6.82
N ALA A 750 20.79 -4.11 7.42
CA ALA A 750 20.13 -2.94 6.85
C ALA A 750 19.72 -1.93 7.92
N ALA A 751 19.76 -0.65 7.57
CA ALA A 751 19.11 0.43 8.31
C ALA A 751 18.28 1.26 7.34
N THR A 752 17.01 1.49 7.66
CA THR A 752 16.10 2.30 6.84
C THR A 752 15.26 3.22 7.72
N GLY A 753 15.00 4.44 7.26
CA GLY A 753 14.22 5.42 8.01
C GLY A 753 14.90 6.77 8.14
N TRP A 754 14.62 7.50 9.22
CA TRP A 754 15.24 8.78 9.56
C TRP A 754 16.70 8.62 10.05
N LEU A 755 17.62 8.32 9.13
CA LEU A 755 19.03 8.08 9.43
C LEU A 755 19.85 9.37 9.63
N GLY A 756 19.40 10.50 9.09
CA GLY A 756 20.14 11.75 9.07
C GLY A 756 20.54 12.24 10.46
N GLY A 757 21.82 12.55 10.63
CA GLY A 757 22.37 13.05 11.90
C GLY A 757 22.56 11.96 12.97
N ARG A 758 22.43 10.68 12.62
CA ARG A 758 22.56 9.55 13.54
C ARG A 758 23.70 8.63 13.15
N SER A 759 24.20 7.86 14.13
CA SER A 759 25.15 6.77 13.91
C SER A 759 24.46 5.46 14.27
N ILE A 760 24.08 4.67 13.26
CA ILE A 760 23.46 3.36 13.42
C ILE A 760 24.55 2.30 13.32
N SER A 761 24.72 1.49 14.36
CA SER A 761 25.71 0.40 14.37
C SER A 761 24.97 -0.93 14.41
N LEU A 762 25.27 -1.78 13.43
CA LEU A 762 24.85 -3.17 13.30
C LEU A 762 26.10 -4.06 13.46
N GLY A 763 25.95 -5.38 13.47
CA GLY A 763 27.08 -6.29 13.75
C GLY A 763 28.32 -6.12 12.86
N ALA A 764 28.17 -5.92 11.56
CA ALA A 764 29.26 -5.78 10.58
C ALA A 764 29.21 -4.44 9.82
N VAL A 765 28.21 -3.61 10.08
CA VAL A 765 27.90 -2.40 9.31
C VAL A 765 27.66 -1.23 10.25
N GLN A 766 28.23 -0.07 9.93
CA GLN A 766 27.91 1.18 10.59
C GLN A 766 27.50 2.24 9.56
N VAL A 767 26.34 2.88 9.79
CA VAL A 767 25.76 3.90 8.92
C VAL A 767 25.76 5.25 9.64
N GLN A 768 26.32 6.27 9.00
CA GLN A 768 26.39 7.65 9.48
C GLN A 768 25.95 8.59 8.35
N ALA A 769 24.64 8.72 8.14
CA ALA A 769 24.08 9.53 7.06
C ALA A 769 23.82 10.98 7.52
N THR A 770 23.96 11.93 6.60
CA THR A 770 23.45 13.30 6.75
C THR A 770 22.15 13.51 5.98
N THR A 771 21.91 12.75 4.91
CA THR A 771 20.61 12.67 4.24
C THR A 771 19.52 12.31 5.26
N PRO A 772 18.42 13.08 5.38
CA PRO A 772 17.43 12.92 6.44
C PRO A 772 16.82 11.51 6.51
N TYR A 773 16.33 11.01 5.37
CA TYR A 773 15.67 9.72 5.24
C TYR A 773 16.35 8.89 4.15
N ALA A 774 16.75 7.66 4.48
CA ALA A 774 17.44 6.77 3.54
C ALA A 774 17.28 5.30 3.92
N SER A 775 17.55 4.41 2.97
CA SER A 775 17.75 2.98 3.19
C SER A 775 19.17 2.62 2.80
N VAL A 776 19.89 1.93 3.69
CA VAL A 776 21.25 1.42 3.45
C VAL A 776 21.26 -0.06 3.77
N VAL A 777 21.55 -0.89 2.78
CA VAL A 777 21.55 -2.35 2.88
C VAL A 777 22.91 -2.89 2.45
N VAL A 778 23.46 -3.85 3.20
CA VAL A 778 24.66 -4.59 2.83
C VAL A 778 24.35 -6.08 2.89
N GLN A 779 24.62 -6.80 1.79
CA GLN A 779 24.28 -8.22 1.64
C GLN A 779 25.43 -9.02 1.03
N SER A 780 25.63 -10.25 1.50
CA SER A 780 26.51 -11.22 0.84
C SER A 780 25.86 -11.83 -0.41
N LEU A 781 26.65 -11.91 -1.48
CA LEU A 781 26.33 -12.60 -2.74
C LEU A 781 27.02 -13.98 -2.86
N ASP A 782 27.88 -14.35 -1.92
CA ASP A 782 28.69 -15.59 -1.91
C ASP A 782 28.30 -16.55 -0.77
N ASP A 783 27.17 -16.31 -0.13
CA ASP A 783 26.61 -17.06 1.01
C ASP A 783 27.56 -17.19 2.21
N LYS A 784 28.47 -16.23 2.36
CA LYS A 784 29.32 -16.08 3.55
C LYS A 784 28.81 -14.94 4.45
N PRO A 785 28.94 -15.06 5.79
CA PRO A 785 28.60 -13.96 6.68
C PRO A 785 29.33 -12.65 6.33
N LEU A 786 28.71 -11.49 6.58
CA LEU A 786 29.20 -10.18 6.07
C LEU A 786 30.67 -9.85 6.40
N GLY A 787 31.23 -10.27 7.53
CA GLY A 787 32.65 -10.09 7.84
C GLY A 787 33.63 -11.04 7.12
N GLN A 788 33.12 -12.04 6.40
CA GLN A 788 33.88 -13.09 5.71
C GLN A 788 33.61 -13.13 4.20
N SER A 789 32.53 -12.49 3.75
CA SER A 789 32.14 -12.41 2.34
C SER A 789 33.15 -11.61 1.53
N ARG A 790 33.39 -12.07 0.30
CA ARG A 790 34.24 -11.41 -0.70
C ARG A 790 33.44 -10.91 -1.90
N ASP A 791 32.13 -11.00 -1.85
CA ASP A 791 31.23 -10.47 -2.88
C ASP A 791 30.00 -9.88 -2.19
N LEU A 792 30.01 -8.56 -2.04
CA LEU A 792 29.01 -7.81 -1.27
C LEU A 792 28.23 -6.88 -2.18
N LEU A 793 26.91 -6.87 -2.04
CA LEU A 793 26.01 -5.87 -2.61
C LEU A 793 25.69 -4.80 -1.56
N VAL A 794 25.83 -3.53 -1.93
CA VAL A 794 25.31 -2.39 -1.18
C VAL A 794 24.17 -1.78 -1.96
N SER A 795 22.99 -1.68 -1.35
CA SER A 795 21.81 -1.03 -1.95
C SER A 795 21.46 0.23 -1.17
N LEU A 796 21.26 1.34 -1.88
CA LEU A 796 21.07 2.69 -1.34
C LEU A 796 19.74 3.26 -1.88
N GLY A 797 18.77 3.47 -0.98
CA GLY A 797 17.48 4.08 -1.27
C GLY A 797 17.39 5.49 -0.70
N THR A 798 16.97 6.44 -1.52
CA THR A 798 16.75 7.86 -1.19
C THR A 798 15.55 8.38 -1.99
N ARG A 799 15.19 9.66 -1.81
CA ARG A 799 14.09 10.27 -2.58
C ARG A 799 14.37 10.22 -4.09
N ALA A 800 13.34 9.88 -4.84
CA ALA A 800 13.34 9.95 -6.30
C ALA A 800 12.05 10.62 -6.78
N MET A 801 12.20 11.71 -7.53
CA MET A 801 11.10 12.52 -8.06
C MET A 801 11.09 12.45 -9.58
N PRO A 802 9.93 12.22 -10.23
CA PRO A 802 9.83 12.27 -11.67
C PRO A 802 10.05 13.69 -12.17
N LYS A 803 10.45 13.82 -13.44
CA LYS A 803 10.44 15.12 -14.12
C LYS A 803 9.00 15.58 -14.34
N PRO A 804 8.76 16.90 -14.58
CA PRO A 804 7.43 17.42 -14.89
C PRO A 804 6.72 16.62 -15.99
N ASP A 805 5.39 16.54 -15.89
CA ASP A 805 4.51 15.72 -16.74
C ASP A 805 4.81 14.20 -16.64
N ASP A 806 5.20 13.73 -15.46
CA ASP A 806 5.43 12.30 -15.17
C ASP A 806 6.47 11.66 -16.10
N LYS A 807 7.54 12.41 -16.41
CA LYS A 807 8.59 11.97 -17.35
C LYS A 807 9.75 11.30 -16.62
N THR A 808 10.33 10.29 -17.29
CA THR A 808 11.64 9.72 -16.97
C THR A 808 12.76 10.41 -17.76
N PRO A 809 14.01 10.44 -17.28
CA PRO A 809 14.50 9.88 -16.02
C PRO A 809 14.02 10.70 -14.80
N PHE A 810 14.10 10.11 -13.63
CA PHE A 810 13.85 10.72 -12.32
C PHE A 810 15.06 11.51 -11.86
N ASN A 811 14.82 12.54 -11.07
CA ASN A 811 15.82 13.19 -10.25
C ASN A 811 15.94 12.46 -8.91
N VAL A 812 17.15 12.00 -8.56
CA VAL A 812 17.38 11.15 -7.38
C VAL A 812 18.31 11.84 -6.38
N GLU A 813 17.83 12.04 -5.16
CA GLU A 813 18.59 12.64 -4.07
C GLU A 813 19.85 11.82 -3.78
N PRO A 814 21.05 12.40 -3.92
CA PRO A 814 22.28 11.71 -3.56
C PRO A 814 22.32 11.40 -2.07
N LEU A 815 22.76 10.19 -1.73
CA LEU A 815 23.08 9.88 -0.34
C LEU A 815 24.31 10.71 0.07
N GLU A 816 24.28 11.24 1.29
CA GLU A 816 25.40 11.92 1.92
C GLU A 816 25.71 11.27 3.28
N GLY A 817 26.99 11.08 3.56
CA GLY A 817 27.47 10.52 4.81
C GLY A 817 28.57 9.48 4.66
N ARG A 818 28.61 8.53 5.60
CA ARG A 818 29.62 7.47 5.68
C ARG A 818 28.99 6.12 5.96
N LEU A 819 29.49 5.09 5.28
CA LEU A 819 29.17 3.68 5.50
C LEU A 819 30.47 2.93 5.79
N THR A 820 30.50 2.21 6.91
CA THR A 820 31.61 1.32 7.28
C THR A 820 31.14 -0.13 7.20
N ILE A 821 31.92 -0.99 6.54
CA ILE A 821 31.59 -2.41 6.31
C ILE A 821 32.77 -3.26 6.73
N GLN A 822 32.56 -4.19 7.66
CA GLN A 822 33.54 -5.21 8.00
C GLN A 822 33.63 -6.24 6.87
N ALA A 823 34.83 -6.47 6.32
CA ALA A 823 35.07 -7.48 5.29
C ALA A 823 36.57 -7.84 5.17
N PRO A 824 36.94 -8.97 4.53
CA PRO A 824 38.33 -9.33 4.29
C PRO A 824 39.08 -8.30 3.42
N ALA A 825 40.39 -8.17 3.61
CA ALA A 825 41.22 -7.26 2.83
C ALA A 825 41.28 -7.64 1.33
N GLY A 826 41.51 -6.64 0.47
CA GLY A 826 41.83 -6.82 -0.96
C GLY A 826 40.65 -6.68 -1.93
N LEU A 827 39.43 -6.48 -1.43
CA LEU A 827 38.25 -6.14 -2.22
C LEU A 827 38.32 -4.70 -2.77
N LYS A 828 37.64 -4.46 -3.89
CA LYS A 828 37.50 -3.17 -4.55
C LYS A 828 36.03 -2.78 -4.64
N LEU A 829 35.76 -1.48 -4.57
CA LEU A 829 34.42 -0.94 -4.72
C LEU A 829 34.13 -0.63 -6.19
N TYR A 830 32.94 -1.01 -6.65
CA TYR A 830 32.44 -0.75 -7.98
C TYR A 830 31.02 -0.19 -7.94
N ALA A 831 30.69 0.67 -8.89
CA ALA A 831 29.32 1.01 -9.26
C ALA A 831 29.06 0.58 -10.71
N ARG A 832 27.81 0.35 -11.08
CA ARG A 832 27.45 0.22 -12.50
C ARG A 832 27.08 1.59 -13.09
N ASP A 833 27.51 1.83 -14.32
CA ASP A 833 26.97 2.93 -15.12
C ASP A 833 25.65 2.54 -15.81
N ALA A 834 25.03 3.49 -16.52
CA ALA A 834 23.79 3.27 -17.27
C ALA A 834 23.92 2.24 -18.42
N GLN A 835 25.15 1.83 -18.77
CA GLN A 835 25.43 0.76 -19.74
C GLN A 835 25.78 -0.58 -19.04
N ALA A 836 25.49 -0.67 -17.74
CA ALA A 836 25.77 -1.80 -16.87
C ALA A 836 27.26 -2.18 -16.76
N GLN A 837 28.19 -1.28 -17.10
CA GLN A 837 29.63 -1.51 -16.95
C GLN A 837 30.09 -1.16 -15.53
N LEU A 838 31.02 -1.95 -14.99
CA LEU A 838 31.58 -1.71 -13.65
C LEU A 838 32.63 -0.59 -13.71
N LYS A 839 32.37 0.48 -12.98
CA LYS A 839 33.29 1.58 -12.72
C LYS A 839 33.86 1.44 -11.31
N ALA A 840 35.19 1.33 -11.20
CA ALA A 840 35.86 1.30 -9.90
C ALA A 840 35.73 2.65 -9.19
N LEU A 841 35.45 2.61 -7.88
CA LEU A 841 35.35 3.76 -7.00
C LEU A 841 36.43 3.68 -5.90
N PRO A 842 36.89 4.82 -5.38
CA PRO A 842 37.81 4.83 -4.25
C PRO A 842 37.11 4.28 -3.00
N VAL A 843 37.83 3.47 -2.23
CA VAL A 843 37.38 2.98 -0.93
C VAL A 843 38.60 2.86 -0.01
N ALA A 844 38.45 3.29 1.24
CA ALA A 844 39.50 3.15 2.24
C ALA A 844 39.34 1.81 2.97
N TYR A 845 40.46 1.14 3.28
CA TYR A 845 40.47 -0.06 4.10
C TYR A 845 41.39 0.15 5.31
N ASP A 846 40.86 -0.01 6.51
CA ASP A 846 41.61 0.07 7.76
C ASP A 846 41.04 -0.88 8.80
N ASN A 847 41.91 -1.55 9.56
CA ASN A 847 41.53 -2.40 10.70
C ASN A 847 40.34 -3.36 10.45
N GLY A 848 40.31 -4.04 9.30
CA GLY A 848 39.24 -5.00 8.97
C GLY A 848 37.98 -4.39 8.35
N HIS A 849 37.97 -3.09 8.07
CA HIS A 849 36.78 -2.36 7.63
C HIS A 849 37.04 -1.54 6.36
N TYR A 850 36.06 -1.56 5.47
CA TYR A 850 35.95 -0.65 4.34
C TYR A 850 35.15 0.58 4.75
N THR A 851 35.64 1.78 4.42
CA THR A 851 34.92 3.04 4.61
C THR A 851 34.56 3.63 3.25
N LEU A 852 33.26 3.77 3.02
CA LEU A 852 32.66 4.43 1.88
C LEU A 852 32.18 5.82 2.32
N THR A 853 32.59 6.85 1.60
CA THR A 853 32.19 8.24 1.86
C THR A 853 31.34 8.74 0.69
N PHE A 854 30.17 9.28 1.02
CA PHE A 854 29.25 9.87 0.06
C PHE A 854 29.22 11.38 0.29
N ASP A 855 29.69 12.16 -0.68
CA ASP A 855 29.85 13.62 -0.60
C ASP A 855 28.69 14.39 -1.24
N GLY A 856 27.62 13.68 -1.64
CA GLY A 856 26.44 14.26 -2.28
C GLY A 856 26.62 14.58 -3.77
N SER A 857 27.81 14.37 -4.34
CA SER A 857 28.09 14.72 -5.75
C SER A 857 27.91 13.55 -6.72
N TYR A 858 28.11 12.32 -6.25
CA TYR A 858 27.97 11.10 -7.05
C TYR A 858 26.75 10.30 -6.60
N MET A 859 25.92 9.90 -7.55
CA MET A 859 24.72 9.11 -7.30
C MET A 859 24.85 7.71 -7.92
N SER A 860 24.60 6.70 -7.10
CA SER A 860 24.37 5.31 -7.51
C SER A 860 23.55 4.60 -6.44
N ASN A 861 22.48 3.91 -6.83
CA ASN A 861 21.69 3.11 -5.88
C ASN A 861 22.32 1.75 -5.57
N TRP A 862 23.29 1.26 -6.35
CA TRP A 862 23.89 -0.06 -6.15
C TRP A 862 25.41 -0.05 -6.30
N LEU A 863 26.09 -0.55 -5.28
CA LEU A 863 27.54 -0.72 -5.27
C LEU A 863 27.90 -2.18 -5.01
N PHE A 864 29.06 -2.59 -5.51
CA PHE A 864 29.58 -3.95 -5.37
C PHE A 864 30.97 -3.88 -4.76
N LEU A 865 31.18 -4.54 -3.63
CA LEU A 865 32.48 -4.64 -2.96
C LEU A 865 33.00 -6.07 -3.12
N LYS A 866 33.99 -6.26 -4.00
CA LYS A 866 34.50 -7.59 -4.40
C LYS A 866 35.94 -7.61 -4.90
#